data_AF-A0A812MYK2-F1
#
_entry.id   AF-A0A812MYK2-F1
#
_cell.length_a   1.000
_cell.length_b   1.000
_cell.length_c   1.000
_cell.angle_alpha   90.00
_cell.angle_beta   90.00
_cell.angle_gamma   90.00
#
_symmetry.space_group_name_H-M   'P 1'
#
loop_
_entity.id
_entity.type
_entity.pdbx_description
1 polymer ?
#
loop_
_entity_poly.entity_id
_entity_poly.type
_entity_poly.pdbx_seq_one_letter_code
_entity_poly.pdbx_strand_id
1 'polypeptide(L)'
;MRRWLPCTQRWLQRTLWTPGSGYRPRSDDPHRRPTLQLREGAEAKVRRGYPWLPSKAVRNPEALQPFTPCLVNVEAAEGDVLGVALYSGLGSIAARMLCTTAYVRIDAAFFVGRLQKCLAYRERLFQEPFYRLSHGEADGLPGLIIDRYADHVVIAPAAGMDLLLWPLVDALEEVLKPKVVIIRQDTLGRRREGAVLRREVLSGRYVGPTELRENGVSFAVDLLGGQKTGWYFDQRDHRTLLASLVAQAPRVLDLYSYVGGFGVTLAHYGAEAVVCVDSSEAALELCRRSAAMNSVSPRVRQVQADAMKFLQERSGQKGETAGDDSEFDLVIVDPPNLGVDRMSAPKALRHYEKLLNSAALLCASPGWLFVASCTYSIGERELSGAASRALAWAQREYRLVATSRQAADHPGHLMLPESQYLKGELLVALAPQLEAPPFFTYAAHMSCARLSSDCFRATDLAKVCRAYSALRFHDAAHVSVLVACCKSTLSEASAADLSHLVVAAVAGGVEGAEGLIKEAALLATEQASFMLPYELGLTAITFGPTAADFLAKSPSSDLAAMEAAVASAELLHALGRAAGSAAHRLQANQALLVICHDDGRRLGIKRRFPYQPDKTALLVQVSAVLEGCTRLGGQWTPGRRHENSWRVHASYSPRGVIPCHTHTTNPMSIP
;
A
#
# COMPACT_ATOMS: atom_id res chain seq x y z
N MET A 1 14.04 19.19 38.44
CA MET A 1 14.01 17.71 38.24
C MET A 1 13.79 16.88 39.54
N ARG A 2 13.13 17.38 40.60
CA ARG A 2 12.83 16.59 41.82
C ARG A 2 11.40 16.81 42.36
N ARG A 3 10.38 16.83 41.49
CA ARG A 3 8.95 16.94 41.90
C ARG A 3 7.98 15.94 41.23
N TRP A 4 8.49 14.95 40.49
CA TRP A 4 7.68 13.98 39.72
C TRP A 4 7.81 12.51 40.18
N LEU A 5 8.32 12.26 41.38
CA LEU A 5 8.60 10.90 41.90
C LEU A 5 7.50 10.21 42.76
N PRO A 6 6.44 10.86 43.31
CA PRO A 6 5.48 10.11 44.16
C PRO A 6 4.51 9.19 43.39
N CYS A 7 4.14 9.53 42.16
CA CYS A 7 3.09 8.81 41.42
C CYS A 7 3.56 7.46 40.86
N THR A 8 4.82 7.36 40.42
CA THR A 8 5.38 6.12 39.89
C THR A 8 5.67 5.09 40.98
N GLN A 9 6.07 5.51 42.19
CA GLN A 9 6.27 4.59 43.32
C GLN A 9 4.96 4.03 43.89
N ARG A 10 3.88 4.81 43.96
CA ARG A 10 2.55 4.31 44.36
C ARG A 10 1.91 3.42 43.29
N TRP A 11 2.17 3.71 42.02
CA TRP A 11 1.77 2.84 40.93
C TRP A 11 2.51 1.50 41.02
N LEU A 12 3.85 1.51 41.14
CA LEU A 12 4.68 0.32 41.35
C LEU A 12 4.25 -0.50 42.58
N GLN A 13 3.88 0.12 43.70
CA GLN A 13 3.36 -0.62 44.87
C GLN A 13 1.96 -1.24 44.68
N ARG A 14 1.18 -0.75 43.71
CA ARG A 14 -0.13 -1.32 43.34
C ARG A 14 -0.06 -2.31 42.18
N THR A 15 0.93 -2.19 41.30
CA THR A 15 1.09 -3.03 40.10
C THR A 15 2.18 -4.11 40.24
N LEU A 16 3.12 -3.98 41.16
CA LEU A 16 4.05 -5.06 41.53
C LEU A 16 3.39 -5.99 42.55
N TRP A 17 2.38 -6.73 42.11
CA TRP A 17 1.99 -7.93 42.85
C TRP A 17 3.00 -9.03 42.54
N THR A 18 3.68 -9.52 43.58
CA THR A 18 4.45 -10.76 43.54
C THR A 18 3.56 -11.94 43.99
N PRO A 19 3.69 -13.12 43.36
CA PRO A 19 3.03 -14.33 43.84
C PRO A 19 3.37 -14.59 45.31
N GLY A 20 2.35 -14.64 46.18
CA GLY A 20 2.48 -14.88 47.62
C GLY A 20 2.15 -13.69 48.55
N SER A 21 1.90 -12.49 48.01
CA SER A 21 1.69 -11.29 48.85
C SER A 21 0.33 -11.18 49.56
N GLY A 22 -0.62 -12.12 49.34
CA GLY A 22 -1.93 -12.14 50.03
C GLY A 22 -2.85 -10.93 49.76
N TYR A 23 -2.42 -9.96 48.94
CA TYR A 23 -3.20 -8.77 48.62
C TYR A 23 -4.34 -9.09 47.65
N ARG A 24 -5.58 -9.17 48.17
CA ARG A 24 -6.80 -9.08 47.35
C ARG A 24 -7.12 -7.60 47.11
N PRO A 25 -7.37 -7.15 45.86
CA PRO A 25 -7.86 -5.80 45.61
C PRO A 25 -9.11 -5.53 46.44
N ARG A 26 -9.27 -4.30 46.96
CA ARG A 26 -10.50 -3.90 47.64
C ARG A 26 -11.69 -4.18 46.71
N SER A 27 -12.71 -4.85 47.23
CA SER A 27 -13.98 -5.06 46.53
C SER A 27 -14.51 -3.70 46.06
N ASP A 28 -14.94 -3.65 44.80
CA ASP A 28 -15.56 -2.47 44.22
C ASP A 28 -16.77 -1.98 45.04
N ASP A 29 -16.84 -0.66 45.28
CA ASP A 29 -17.93 0.01 45.99
C ASP A 29 -18.56 1.06 45.04
N PRO A 30 -19.72 0.76 44.44
CA PRO A 30 -20.35 1.60 43.44
C PRO A 30 -20.59 3.05 43.86
N HIS A 31 -20.84 3.30 45.14
CA HIS A 31 -21.14 4.64 45.65
C HIS A 31 -19.90 5.48 45.95
N ARG A 32 -18.71 4.86 45.93
CA ARG A 32 -17.43 5.54 46.17
C ARG A 32 -16.58 5.71 44.92
N ARG A 33 -17.09 5.31 43.76
CA ARG A 33 -16.37 5.49 42.49
C ARG A 33 -16.29 6.98 42.13
N PRO A 34 -15.17 7.44 41.56
CA PRO A 34 -15.14 8.74 40.91
C PRO A 34 -16.14 8.80 39.75
N THR A 35 -16.71 9.99 39.53
CA THR A 35 -17.64 10.25 38.43
C THR A 35 -16.89 10.76 37.20
N LEU A 36 -17.08 10.11 36.05
CA LEU A 36 -16.69 10.61 34.73
C LEU A 36 -17.85 11.39 34.13
N GLN A 37 -17.64 12.67 33.89
CA GLN A 37 -18.64 13.55 33.26
C GLN A 37 -18.38 13.64 31.75
N LEU A 38 -19.41 13.43 30.96
CA LEU A 38 -19.36 13.59 29.52
C LEU A 38 -19.53 15.07 29.12
N ARG A 39 -18.96 15.42 27.97
CA ARG A 39 -19.30 16.66 27.27
C ARG A 39 -20.66 16.51 26.59
N GLU A 40 -21.39 17.61 26.46
CA GLU A 40 -22.69 17.68 25.78
C GLU A 40 -22.65 17.00 24.40
N GLY A 41 -23.65 16.15 24.13
CA GLY A 41 -23.80 15.38 22.90
C GLY A 41 -23.01 14.07 22.85
N ALA A 42 -22.04 13.84 23.74
CA ALA A 42 -21.27 12.59 23.74
C ALA A 42 -22.07 11.39 24.28
N GLU A 43 -23.03 11.64 25.17
CA GLU A 43 -23.95 10.65 25.75
C GLU A 43 -24.81 9.94 24.71
N ALA A 44 -25.09 10.58 23.56
CA ALA A 44 -25.94 10.00 22.52
C ALA A 44 -25.40 8.65 22.00
N LYS A 45 -24.08 8.50 21.87
CA LYS A 45 -23.47 7.24 21.43
C LYS A 45 -23.56 6.17 22.51
N VAL A 46 -23.35 6.54 23.78
CA VAL A 46 -23.44 5.63 24.92
C VAL A 46 -24.85 5.07 25.07
N ARG A 47 -25.87 5.94 24.97
CA ARG A 47 -27.29 5.55 25.04
C ARG A 47 -27.70 4.60 23.93
N ARG A 48 -27.04 4.65 22.77
CA ARG A 48 -27.23 3.70 21.65
C ARG A 48 -26.42 2.40 21.80
N GLY A 49 -25.67 2.24 22.88
CA GLY A 49 -24.87 1.05 23.15
C GLY A 49 -23.45 1.08 22.57
N TYR A 50 -22.91 2.25 22.20
CA TYR A 50 -21.51 2.35 21.80
C TYR A 50 -20.58 2.13 23.02
N PRO A 51 -19.62 1.19 22.97
CA PRO A 51 -18.90 0.75 24.18
C PRO A 51 -17.69 1.61 24.55
N TRP A 52 -17.26 2.53 23.68
CA TRP A 52 -16.05 3.33 23.89
C TRP A 52 -16.37 4.79 24.21
N LEU A 53 -15.65 5.34 25.17
CA LEU A 53 -15.62 6.77 25.48
C LEU A 53 -14.30 7.36 24.98
N PRO A 54 -14.31 8.09 23.84
CA PRO A 54 -13.11 8.74 23.33
C PRO A 54 -12.58 9.78 24.31
N SER A 55 -11.26 10.04 24.31
CA SER A 55 -10.66 11.03 25.24
C SER A 55 -11.26 12.44 25.10
N LYS A 56 -11.70 12.79 23.89
CA LYS A 56 -12.39 14.07 23.61
C LYS A 56 -13.80 14.16 24.19
N ALA A 57 -14.44 13.04 24.53
CA ALA A 57 -15.78 12.99 25.12
C ALA A 57 -15.78 13.27 26.63
N VAL A 58 -14.61 13.18 27.28
CA VAL A 58 -14.47 13.37 28.73
C VAL A 58 -14.37 14.87 29.05
N ARG A 59 -15.20 15.35 29.98
CA ARG A 59 -15.23 16.75 30.43
C ARG A 59 -14.23 17.02 31.56
N ASN A 60 -14.05 16.06 32.47
CA ASN A 60 -13.29 16.22 33.72
C ASN A 60 -12.08 15.28 33.87
N PRO A 61 -11.19 15.13 32.87
CA PRO A 61 -10.09 14.17 32.93
C PRO A 61 -9.10 14.44 34.08
N GLU A 62 -8.87 15.69 34.46
CA GLU A 62 -7.94 16.06 35.55
C GLU A 62 -8.44 15.57 36.92
N ALA A 63 -9.77 15.54 37.12
CA ALA A 63 -10.38 15.04 38.34
C ALA A 63 -10.25 13.51 38.48
N LEU A 64 -10.14 12.79 37.36
CA LEU A 64 -10.01 11.34 37.32
C LEU A 64 -8.55 10.88 37.42
N GLN A 65 -7.60 11.71 36.99
CA GLN A 65 -6.17 11.39 36.93
C GLN A 65 -5.59 10.77 38.22
N PRO A 66 -5.92 11.23 39.45
CA PRO A 66 -5.38 10.66 40.68
C PRO A 66 -5.80 9.21 40.94
N PHE A 67 -6.88 8.76 40.28
CA PHE A 67 -7.45 7.43 40.46
C PHE A 67 -7.08 6.48 39.32
N THR A 68 -6.47 6.95 38.24
CA THR A 68 -6.23 6.17 37.01
C THR A 68 -5.20 5.05 37.19
N PRO A 69 -5.46 3.84 36.65
CA PRO A 69 -6.74 3.39 36.09
C PRO A 69 -7.77 3.13 37.21
N CYS A 70 -9.07 3.33 36.93
CA CYS A 70 -10.15 3.08 37.89
C CYS A 70 -11.50 2.72 37.24
N LEU A 71 -12.40 2.17 38.05
CA LEU A 71 -13.83 2.14 37.72
C LEU A 71 -14.45 3.52 37.98
N VAL A 72 -15.32 3.96 37.08
CA VAL A 72 -16.05 5.22 37.17
C VAL A 72 -17.54 5.00 36.98
N ASN A 73 -18.36 5.81 37.63
CA ASN A 73 -19.74 6.03 37.19
C ASN A 73 -19.73 7.08 36.08
N VAL A 74 -20.46 6.83 35.00
CA VAL A 74 -20.50 7.73 33.84
C VAL A 74 -21.76 8.57 33.92
N GLU A 75 -21.60 9.90 33.88
CA GLU A 75 -22.68 10.87 33.90
C GLU A 75 -22.74 11.64 32.56
N ALA A 76 -23.97 11.87 32.07
CA ALA A 76 -24.25 12.79 30.97
C ALA A 76 -23.96 14.24 31.38
N ALA A 77 -23.99 15.17 30.41
CA ALA A 77 -23.77 16.58 30.68
C ALA A 77 -24.82 17.17 31.66
N GLU A 78 -26.04 16.63 31.63
CA GLU A 78 -27.18 17.04 32.46
C GLU A 78 -27.22 16.34 33.83
N GLY A 79 -26.29 15.42 34.11
CA GLY A 79 -26.18 14.70 35.39
C GLY A 79 -26.81 13.30 35.42
N ASP A 80 -27.47 12.85 34.34
CA ASP A 80 -27.99 11.48 34.26
C ASP A 80 -26.87 10.44 34.33
N VAL A 81 -26.98 9.45 35.22
CA VAL A 81 -26.02 8.34 35.29
C VAL A 81 -26.31 7.33 34.19
N LEU A 82 -25.34 7.14 33.29
CA LEU A 82 -25.42 6.29 32.10
C LEU A 82 -24.88 4.87 32.31
N GLY A 83 -24.21 4.62 33.44
CA GLY A 83 -23.68 3.31 33.80
C GLY A 83 -22.27 3.35 34.38
N VAL A 84 -21.53 2.28 34.15
CA VAL A 84 -20.20 2.01 34.74
C VAL A 84 -19.19 1.79 33.63
N ALA A 85 -18.04 2.44 33.73
CA ALA A 85 -16.93 2.27 32.79
C ALA A 85 -15.62 1.99 33.51
N LEU A 86 -14.71 1.34 32.79
CA LEU A 86 -13.31 1.24 33.14
C LEU A 86 -12.55 2.41 32.48
N TYR A 87 -12.11 3.37 33.30
CA TYR A 87 -11.32 4.51 32.87
C TYR A 87 -9.83 4.18 32.92
N SER A 88 -9.19 4.23 31.75
CA SER A 88 -7.74 4.02 31.62
C SER A 88 -6.98 5.34 31.49
N GLY A 89 -7.64 6.43 31.05
CA GLY A 89 -7.00 7.72 30.81
C GLY A 89 -5.88 7.70 29.76
N LEU A 90 -5.73 6.58 29.02
CA LEU A 90 -4.64 6.34 28.08
C LEU A 90 -5.18 6.21 26.66
N GLY A 91 -4.40 6.70 25.69
CA GLY A 91 -4.72 6.57 24.26
C GLY A 91 -5.94 7.38 23.80
N SER A 92 -6.51 6.99 22.65
CA SER A 92 -7.68 7.64 22.05
C SER A 92 -9.01 7.21 22.69
N ILE A 93 -9.02 6.08 23.39
CA ILE A 93 -10.18 5.52 24.10
C ILE A 93 -9.92 5.68 25.60
N ALA A 94 -10.42 6.76 26.19
CA ALA A 94 -10.17 7.06 27.59
C ALA A 94 -10.89 6.09 28.54
N ALA A 95 -12.09 5.62 28.17
CA ALA A 95 -12.82 4.65 28.97
C ALA A 95 -13.60 3.64 28.11
N ARG A 96 -13.90 2.48 28.71
CA ARG A 96 -14.72 1.42 28.11
C ARG A 96 -15.93 1.10 29.00
N MET A 97 -17.14 1.16 28.45
CA MET A 97 -18.39 0.92 29.17
C MET A 97 -18.54 -0.56 29.53
N LEU A 98 -18.57 -0.91 30.82
CA LEU A 98 -18.77 -2.30 31.28
C LEU A 98 -20.25 -2.65 31.45
N CYS A 99 -21.05 -1.66 31.86
CA CYS A 99 -22.48 -1.83 32.11
C CYS A 99 -23.21 -0.49 31.89
N THR A 100 -24.43 -0.53 31.35
CA THR A 100 -25.31 0.64 31.21
C THR A 100 -26.24 0.82 32.40
N THR A 101 -26.27 -0.13 33.33
CA THR A 101 -27.01 -0.01 34.59
C THR A 101 -26.15 0.74 35.61
N ALA A 102 -26.70 1.83 36.13
CA ALA A 102 -26.05 2.66 37.14
C ALA A 102 -25.74 1.86 38.42
N TYR A 103 -24.61 2.17 39.05
CA TYR A 103 -24.18 1.63 40.35
C TYR A 103 -24.12 0.09 40.46
N VAL A 104 -24.07 -0.64 39.34
CA VAL A 104 -23.81 -2.09 39.36
C VAL A 104 -22.39 -2.34 39.86
N ARG A 105 -22.24 -3.27 40.80
CA ARG A 105 -20.94 -3.76 41.29
C ARG A 105 -20.23 -4.58 40.22
N ILE A 106 -18.93 -4.36 40.04
CA ILE A 106 -18.09 -5.10 39.09
C ILE A 106 -17.17 -6.03 39.90
N ASP A 107 -17.67 -7.24 40.15
CA ASP A 107 -17.02 -8.29 40.92
C ASP A 107 -17.07 -9.65 40.17
N ALA A 108 -16.76 -10.74 40.86
CA ALA A 108 -16.78 -12.07 40.26
C ALA A 108 -18.18 -12.43 39.74
N ALA A 109 -19.26 -12.10 40.46
CA ALA A 109 -20.63 -12.38 40.04
C ALA A 109 -21.00 -11.64 38.74
N PHE A 110 -20.52 -10.41 38.58
CA PHE A 110 -20.65 -9.68 37.30
C PHE A 110 -20.00 -10.45 36.14
N PHE A 111 -18.78 -10.95 36.32
CA PHE A 111 -18.08 -11.72 35.29
C PHE A 111 -18.71 -13.09 35.05
N VAL A 112 -19.17 -13.80 36.08
CA VAL A 112 -19.88 -15.09 35.95
C VAL A 112 -21.07 -14.94 35.02
N GLY A 113 -21.93 -13.94 35.26
CA GLY A 113 -23.11 -13.70 34.41
C GLY A 113 -22.77 -13.34 32.96
N ARG A 114 -21.63 -12.69 32.71
CA ARG A 114 -21.14 -12.39 31.34
C ARG A 114 -20.54 -13.62 30.67
N LEU A 115 -19.69 -14.36 31.37
CA LEU A 115 -19.03 -15.56 30.88
C LEU A 115 -20.02 -16.68 30.59
N GLN A 116 -21.07 -16.85 31.40
CA GLN A 116 -22.16 -17.80 31.12
C GLN A 116 -22.89 -17.47 29.80
N LYS A 117 -23.13 -16.19 29.50
CA LYS A 117 -23.71 -15.78 28.21
C LYS A 117 -22.77 -16.08 27.05
N CYS A 118 -21.48 -15.78 27.22
CA CYS A 118 -20.44 -16.09 26.25
C CYS A 118 -20.39 -17.59 25.95
N LEU A 119 -20.37 -18.40 27.01
CA LEU A 119 -20.32 -19.86 26.94
C LEU A 119 -21.55 -20.42 26.26
N ALA A 120 -22.76 -20.03 26.70
CA ALA A 120 -24.02 -20.48 26.13
C ALA A 120 -24.15 -20.14 24.63
N TYR A 121 -23.54 -19.04 24.17
CA TYR A 121 -23.48 -18.74 22.74
C TYR A 121 -22.53 -19.69 21.99
N ARG A 122 -21.32 -19.93 22.50
CA ARG A 122 -20.34 -20.82 21.83
C ARG A 122 -20.75 -22.28 21.87
N GLU A 123 -21.41 -22.75 22.92
CA GLU A 123 -21.93 -24.13 23.00
C GLU A 123 -23.06 -24.41 21.99
N ARG A 124 -23.69 -23.37 21.43
CA ARG A 124 -24.62 -23.54 20.29
C ARG A 124 -23.89 -23.72 18.96
N LEU A 125 -22.65 -23.27 18.86
CA LEU A 125 -21.86 -23.25 17.63
C LEU A 125 -20.88 -24.42 17.54
N PHE A 126 -20.33 -24.85 18.67
CA PHE A 126 -19.24 -25.82 18.71
C PHE A 126 -19.56 -26.98 19.64
N GLN A 127 -19.31 -28.19 19.16
CA GLN A 127 -19.42 -29.41 19.96
C GLN A 127 -18.21 -29.58 20.90
N GLU A 128 -17.04 -29.12 20.47
CA GLU A 128 -15.80 -29.22 21.25
C GLU A 128 -15.34 -27.84 21.77
N PRO A 129 -14.74 -27.79 22.98
CA PRO A 129 -14.36 -26.55 23.67
C PRO A 129 -13.09 -25.86 23.12
N PHE A 130 -13.01 -25.69 21.80
CA PHE A 130 -11.95 -24.97 21.11
C PHE A 130 -12.56 -23.79 20.36
N TYR A 131 -12.44 -22.58 20.89
CA TYR A 131 -13.03 -21.36 20.30
C TYR A 131 -12.59 -20.10 21.04
N ARG A 132 -12.82 -18.94 20.43
CA ARG A 132 -12.87 -17.67 21.14
C ARG A 132 -14.11 -17.62 22.04
N LEU A 133 -13.91 -17.66 23.36
CA LEU A 133 -14.99 -17.55 24.33
C LEU A 133 -15.48 -16.11 24.46
N SER A 134 -14.57 -15.13 24.52
CA SER A 134 -14.91 -13.69 24.61
C SER A 134 -14.18 -12.91 23.53
N HIS A 135 -14.96 -12.14 22.76
CA HIS A 135 -14.49 -11.22 21.74
C HIS A 135 -14.72 -9.75 22.15
N GLY A 136 -14.29 -9.42 23.38
CA GLY A 136 -14.22 -8.05 23.86
C GLY A 136 -15.58 -7.38 23.95
N GLU A 137 -15.70 -6.24 23.30
CA GLU A 137 -16.90 -5.40 23.28
C GLU A 137 -18.14 -6.15 22.80
N ALA A 138 -18.01 -7.01 21.79
CA ALA A 138 -19.12 -7.76 21.20
C ALA A 138 -19.81 -8.71 22.19
N ASP A 139 -19.08 -9.17 23.20
CA ASP A 139 -19.57 -10.06 24.25
C ASP A 139 -19.90 -9.31 25.56
N GLY A 140 -19.88 -7.98 25.53
CA GLY A 140 -20.12 -7.16 26.72
C GLY A 140 -18.99 -7.24 27.75
N LEU A 141 -17.78 -7.58 27.30
CA LEU A 141 -16.54 -7.57 28.09
C LEU A 141 -15.47 -6.69 27.42
N PRO A 142 -15.67 -5.36 27.27
CA PRO A 142 -14.76 -4.51 26.52
C PRO A 142 -13.29 -4.59 26.93
N GLY A 143 -12.42 -4.75 25.94
CA GLY A 143 -10.99 -4.90 26.16
C GLY A 143 -10.58 -6.27 26.72
N LEU A 144 -11.43 -7.29 26.69
CA LEU A 144 -11.10 -8.63 27.17
C LEU A 144 -11.33 -9.71 26.10
N ILE A 145 -10.23 -10.24 25.58
CA ILE A 145 -10.25 -11.45 24.74
C ILE A 145 -9.98 -12.68 25.61
N ILE A 146 -10.76 -13.74 25.39
CA ILE A 146 -10.57 -15.04 26.04
C ILE A 146 -10.69 -16.12 24.98
N ASP A 147 -9.64 -16.91 24.80
CA ASP A 147 -9.63 -18.09 23.93
C ASP A 147 -9.58 -19.36 24.79
N ARG A 148 -10.40 -20.34 24.44
CA ARG A 148 -10.51 -21.63 25.15
C ARG A 148 -9.90 -22.74 24.29
N TYR A 149 -9.02 -23.51 24.91
CA TYR A 149 -8.35 -24.68 24.34
C TYR A 149 -8.63 -25.88 25.24
N ALA A 150 -9.83 -26.44 25.10
CA ALA A 150 -10.39 -27.43 26.00
C ALA A 150 -10.43 -26.97 27.47
N ASP A 151 -9.54 -27.53 28.29
CA ASP A 151 -9.36 -27.22 29.71
C ASP A 151 -8.30 -26.13 29.98
N HIS A 152 -7.69 -25.58 28.94
CA HIS A 152 -6.79 -24.44 29.01
C HIS A 152 -7.52 -23.16 28.58
N VAL A 153 -7.25 -22.05 29.26
CA VAL A 153 -7.81 -20.75 28.92
C VAL A 153 -6.68 -19.73 28.77
N VAL A 154 -6.73 -18.96 27.70
CA VAL A 154 -5.79 -17.87 27.44
C VAL A 154 -6.56 -16.55 27.46
N ILE A 155 -6.19 -15.65 28.37
CA ILE A 155 -6.80 -14.31 28.49
C ILE A 155 -5.84 -13.24 27.96
N ALA A 156 -6.35 -12.31 27.16
CA ALA A 156 -5.60 -11.19 26.61
C ALA A 156 -6.32 -9.86 26.94
N PRO A 157 -6.06 -9.28 28.13
CA PRO A 157 -6.73 -8.06 28.61
C PRO A 157 -6.07 -6.76 28.13
N ALA A 158 -6.87 -5.72 27.88
CA ALA A 158 -6.41 -4.33 27.77
C ALA A 158 -5.87 -3.80 29.11
N ALA A 159 -5.10 -2.71 29.13
CA ALA A 159 -4.35 -2.28 30.31
C ALA A 159 -5.24 -2.05 31.56
N GLY A 160 -6.38 -1.40 31.39
CA GLY A 160 -7.27 -1.12 32.53
C GLY A 160 -7.88 -2.38 33.17
N MET A 161 -8.00 -3.48 32.41
CA MET A 161 -8.65 -4.72 32.89
C MET A 161 -7.77 -5.44 33.92
N ASP A 162 -6.50 -5.05 34.07
CA ASP A 162 -5.61 -5.53 35.13
C ASP A 162 -6.20 -5.30 36.53
N LEU A 163 -6.98 -4.24 36.73
CA LEU A 163 -7.69 -3.95 37.99
C LEU A 163 -8.73 -5.01 38.37
N LEU A 164 -9.27 -5.69 37.36
CA LEU A 164 -10.38 -6.63 37.47
C LEU A 164 -9.93 -8.07 37.22
N LEU A 165 -8.62 -8.30 37.13
CA LEU A 165 -8.05 -9.59 36.77
C LEU A 165 -8.47 -10.70 37.72
N TRP A 166 -8.42 -10.47 39.04
CA TRP A 166 -8.73 -11.51 40.02
C TRP A 166 -10.23 -11.84 40.11
N PRO A 167 -11.16 -10.87 40.16
CA PRO A 167 -12.58 -11.17 39.99
C PRO A 167 -12.90 -11.94 38.70
N LEU A 168 -12.19 -11.65 37.61
CA LEU A 168 -12.31 -12.39 36.36
C LEU A 168 -11.79 -13.84 36.49
N VAL A 169 -10.62 -14.04 37.12
CA VAL A 169 -10.06 -15.39 37.33
C VAL A 169 -10.98 -16.21 38.22
N ASP A 170 -11.50 -15.66 39.31
CA ASP A 170 -12.48 -16.33 40.19
C ASP A 170 -13.72 -16.77 39.39
N ALA A 171 -14.22 -15.89 38.51
CA ALA A 171 -15.36 -16.20 37.64
C ALA A 171 -15.04 -17.27 36.57
N LEU A 172 -13.82 -17.30 36.04
CA LEU A 172 -13.37 -18.33 35.10
C LEU A 172 -13.30 -19.70 35.78
N GLU A 173 -12.77 -19.76 37.01
CA GLU A 173 -12.72 -20.98 37.81
C GLU A 173 -14.13 -21.50 38.14
N GLU A 174 -15.08 -20.61 38.42
CA GLU A 174 -16.48 -20.99 38.66
C GLU A 174 -17.17 -21.55 37.40
N VAL A 175 -17.04 -20.84 36.27
CA VAL A 175 -17.81 -21.14 35.05
C VAL A 175 -17.17 -22.28 34.23
N LEU A 176 -15.85 -22.31 34.11
CA LEU A 176 -15.14 -23.22 33.20
C LEU A 176 -14.31 -24.29 33.91
N LYS A 177 -13.90 -24.06 35.16
CA LYS A 177 -12.97 -24.91 35.92
C LYS A 177 -11.71 -25.30 35.11
N PRO A 178 -10.98 -24.34 34.54
CA PRO A 178 -9.83 -24.63 33.69
C PRO A 178 -8.69 -25.26 34.50
N LYS A 179 -7.92 -26.16 33.89
CA LYS A 179 -6.69 -26.68 34.49
C LYS A 179 -5.56 -25.67 34.46
N VAL A 180 -5.55 -24.80 33.46
CA VAL A 180 -4.51 -23.80 33.25
C VAL A 180 -5.14 -22.50 32.78
N VAL A 181 -4.75 -21.40 33.42
CA VAL A 181 -5.06 -20.04 32.97
C VAL A 181 -3.78 -19.33 32.61
N ILE A 182 -3.66 -18.87 31.36
CA ILE A 182 -2.52 -18.13 30.84
C ILE A 182 -2.97 -16.70 30.54
N ILE A 183 -2.15 -15.72 30.90
CA ILE A 183 -2.37 -14.33 30.53
C ILE A 183 -1.36 -13.86 29.50
N ARG A 184 -1.87 -13.17 28.47
CA ARG A 184 -1.14 -12.60 27.35
C ARG A 184 -1.32 -11.09 27.33
N GLN A 185 -0.40 -10.39 28.00
CA GLN A 185 -0.37 -8.92 28.07
C GLN A 185 0.66 -8.32 27.12
N ASP A 186 0.97 -9.00 26.03
CA ASP A 186 1.91 -8.58 25.00
C ASP A 186 1.21 -8.08 23.72
N THR A 187 -0.09 -7.77 23.80
CA THR A 187 -0.87 -7.28 22.67
C THR A 187 -0.38 -5.91 22.17
N LEU A 188 -0.59 -5.63 20.88
CA LEU A 188 -0.24 -4.35 20.29
C LEU A 188 -1.01 -3.18 20.93
N GLY A 189 -2.26 -3.41 21.32
CA GLY A 189 -3.09 -2.42 22.04
C GLY A 189 -2.43 -1.96 23.34
N ARG A 190 -1.97 -2.91 24.17
CA ARG A 190 -1.25 -2.60 25.42
C ARG A 190 0.06 -1.86 25.19
N ARG A 191 0.82 -2.23 24.15
CA ARG A 191 2.03 -1.50 23.75
C ARG A 191 1.75 -0.03 23.46
N ARG A 192 0.65 0.27 22.75
CA ARG A 192 0.24 1.64 22.45
C ARG A 192 -0.25 2.41 23.67
N GLU A 193 -0.84 1.70 24.64
CA GLU A 193 -1.22 2.26 25.94
C GLU A 193 0.00 2.48 26.86
N GLY A 194 1.21 2.05 26.47
CA GLY A 194 2.42 2.15 27.29
C GLY A 194 2.40 1.24 28.52
N ALA A 195 1.58 0.19 28.50
CA ALA A 195 1.42 -0.72 29.63
C ALA A 195 2.58 -1.72 29.74
N VAL A 196 2.78 -2.26 30.93
CA VAL A 196 3.73 -3.35 31.16
C VAL A 196 3.26 -4.59 30.38
N LEU A 197 4.21 -5.17 29.65
CA LEU A 197 3.99 -6.37 28.84
C LEU A 197 4.52 -7.58 29.59
N ARG A 198 3.71 -8.63 29.69
CA ARG A 198 4.11 -9.90 30.28
C ARG A 198 3.32 -11.05 29.66
N ARG A 199 3.87 -12.26 29.83
CA ARG A 199 3.25 -13.53 29.49
C ARG A 199 3.50 -14.46 30.67
N GLU A 200 2.46 -14.98 31.28
CA GLU A 200 2.61 -15.81 32.48
C GLU A 200 1.46 -16.81 32.60
N VAL A 201 1.72 -17.88 33.34
CA VAL A 201 0.69 -18.81 33.81
C VAL A 201 0.16 -18.25 35.13
N LEU A 202 -1.12 -17.89 35.15
CA LEU A 202 -1.80 -17.34 36.34
C LEU A 202 -2.28 -18.43 37.31
N SER A 203 -2.78 -19.54 36.76
CA SER A 203 -3.32 -20.67 37.52
C SER A 203 -2.91 -21.98 36.83
N GLY A 204 -2.63 -23.00 37.65
CA GLY A 204 -2.21 -24.32 37.18
C GLY A 204 -0.75 -24.41 36.72
N ARG A 205 -0.42 -25.48 36.00
CA ARG A 205 0.90 -25.74 35.44
C ARG A 205 0.79 -26.02 33.94
N TYR A 206 1.29 -25.11 33.12
CA TYR A 206 1.34 -25.28 31.67
C TYR A 206 2.54 -26.15 31.27
N VAL A 207 2.27 -27.21 30.50
CA VAL A 207 3.29 -28.04 29.83
C VAL A 207 2.88 -28.14 28.37
N GLY A 208 3.46 -27.30 27.52
CA GLY A 208 3.15 -27.23 26.10
C GLY A 208 4.00 -28.18 25.23
N PRO A 209 3.68 -28.27 23.92
CA PRO A 209 2.54 -27.63 23.25
C PRO A 209 1.19 -28.30 23.60
N THR A 210 0.10 -27.55 23.50
CA THR A 210 -1.28 -28.04 23.71
C THR A 210 -1.85 -28.57 22.40
N GLU A 211 -2.59 -29.68 22.47
CA GLU A 211 -3.41 -30.17 21.35
C GLU A 211 -4.66 -29.29 21.19
N LEU A 212 -4.87 -28.81 19.97
CA LEU A 212 -6.05 -28.09 19.53
C LEU A 212 -6.79 -28.94 18.50
N ARG A 213 -8.12 -29.05 18.59
CA ARG A 213 -8.95 -29.67 17.54
C ARG A 213 -9.86 -28.65 16.89
N GLU A 214 -9.84 -28.62 15.57
CA GLU A 214 -10.70 -27.75 14.77
C GLU A 214 -10.99 -28.41 13.43
N ASN A 215 -12.27 -28.41 13.00
CA ASN A 215 -12.69 -28.97 11.71
C ASN A 215 -12.22 -30.42 11.48
N GLY A 216 -12.22 -31.25 12.53
CA GLY A 216 -11.74 -32.64 12.45
C GLY A 216 -10.21 -32.81 12.40
N VAL A 217 -9.45 -31.72 12.46
CA VAL A 217 -7.98 -31.71 12.35
C VAL A 217 -7.37 -31.35 13.70
N SER A 218 -6.26 -32.01 14.05
CA SER A 218 -5.55 -31.78 15.31
C SER A 218 -4.26 -30.98 15.11
N PHE A 219 -3.98 -30.00 15.96
CA PHE A 219 -2.83 -29.11 15.85
C PHE A 219 -2.05 -29.04 17.15
N ALA A 220 -0.73 -28.87 17.05
CA ALA A 220 0.11 -28.52 18.18
C ALA A 220 0.24 -26.99 18.27
N VAL A 221 -0.20 -26.39 19.38
CA VAL A 221 -0.15 -24.94 19.60
C VAL A 221 0.60 -24.58 20.87
N ASP A 222 1.37 -23.50 20.82
CA ASP A 222 2.02 -22.94 22.01
C ASP A 222 1.25 -21.73 22.54
N LEU A 223 0.54 -21.92 23.64
CA LEU A 223 -0.29 -20.91 24.27
C LEU A 223 0.51 -19.77 24.92
N LEU A 224 1.77 -20.03 25.30
CA LEU A 224 2.62 -19.07 26.00
C LEU A 224 3.58 -18.36 25.04
N GLY A 225 4.32 -19.11 24.22
CA GLY A 225 5.31 -18.57 23.28
C GLY A 225 4.74 -18.21 21.90
N GLY A 226 3.60 -18.78 21.51
CA GLY A 226 2.99 -18.62 20.18
C GLY A 226 2.45 -17.21 19.90
N GLN A 227 2.16 -16.95 18.62
CA GLN A 227 1.55 -15.69 18.18
C GLN A 227 0.11 -15.58 18.69
N LYS A 228 -0.41 -14.35 18.82
CA LYS A 228 -1.72 -14.06 19.43
C LYS A 228 -1.88 -14.78 20.79
N THR A 229 -2.77 -15.76 20.88
CA THR A 229 -3.04 -16.61 22.05
C THR A 229 -2.60 -18.06 21.81
N GLY A 230 -1.93 -18.33 20.69
CA GLY A 230 -1.50 -19.66 20.24
C GLY A 230 -2.11 -20.06 18.89
N TRP A 231 -3.31 -19.55 18.56
CA TRP A 231 -4.05 -19.92 17.35
C TRP A 231 -4.88 -18.77 16.76
N TYR A 232 -5.25 -18.91 15.49
CA TYR A 232 -6.08 -17.99 14.72
C TYR A 232 -7.49 -18.59 14.51
N PHE A 233 -8.31 -18.56 15.55
CA PHE A 233 -9.71 -19.05 15.49
C PHE A 233 -10.57 -18.25 14.50
N ASP A 234 -10.22 -16.99 14.25
CA ASP A 234 -10.89 -16.11 13.27
C ASP A 234 -10.88 -16.65 11.85
N GLN A 235 -9.90 -17.50 11.50
CA GLN A 235 -9.71 -18.11 10.19
C GLN A 235 -10.43 -19.47 10.01
N ARG A 236 -11.20 -19.96 11.02
CA ARG A 236 -11.84 -21.30 11.01
C ARG A 236 -12.69 -21.56 9.77
N ASP A 237 -13.55 -20.60 9.44
CA ASP A 237 -14.51 -20.76 8.35
C ASP A 237 -13.81 -20.70 6.99
N HIS A 238 -12.70 -19.95 6.88
CA HIS A 238 -11.86 -19.96 5.69
C HIS A 238 -11.17 -21.31 5.49
N ARG A 239 -10.65 -21.93 6.56
CA ARG A 239 -10.08 -23.28 6.47
C ARG A 239 -11.11 -24.30 5.96
N THR A 240 -12.37 -24.19 6.42
CA THR A 240 -13.48 -25.02 5.94
C THR A 240 -13.82 -24.74 4.47
N LEU A 241 -13.95 -23.47 4.10
CA LEU A 241 -14.23 -23.06 2.72
C LEU A 241 -13.19 -23.63 1.76
N LEU A 242 -11.90 -23.47 2.07
CA LEU A 242 -10.82 -23.93 1.21
C LEU A 242 -10.70 -25.46 1.18
N ALA A 243 -11.05 -26.15 2.28
CA ALA A 243 -11.10 -27.62 2.31
C ALA A 243 -12.06 -28.20 1.26
N SER A 244 -13.18 -27.51 0.97
CA SER A 244 -14.12 -27.95 -0.06
C SER A 244 -13.57 -27.90 -1.49
N LEU A 245 -12.45 -27.20 -1.72
CA LEU A 245 -11.83 -27.05 -3.05
C LEU A 245 -10.77 -28.12 -3.33
N VAL A 246 -10.30 -28.83 -2.30
CA VAL A 246 -9.11 -29.70 -2.36
C VAL A 246 -9.20 -30.75 -3.46
N ALA A 247 -10.37 -31.34 -3.70
CA ALA A 247 -10.57 -32.33 -4.76
C ALA A 247 -10.28 -31.79 -6.18
N GLN A 248 -10.41 -30.48 -6.39
CA GLN A 248 -10.13 -29.80 -7.65
C GLN A 248 -8.81 -29.02 -7.61
N ALA A 249 -8.14 -28.95 -6.46
CA ALA A 249 -6.93 -28.17 -6.24
C ALA A 249 -5.93 -28.94 -5.35
N PRO A 250 -5.37 -30.07 -5.84
CA PRO A 250 -4.56 -30.96 -5.03
C PRO A 250 -3.18 -30.40 -4.65
N ARG A 251 -2.64 -29.43 -5.40
CA ARG A 251 -1.35 -28.77 -5.11
C ARG A 251 -1.58 -27.41 -4.47
N VAL A 252 -1.16 -27.25 -3.22
CA VAL A 252 -1.45 -26.05 -2.41
C VAL A 252 -0.16 -25.33 -2.01
N LEU A 253 -0.18 -24.00 -2.12
CA LEU A 253 0.81 -23.10 -1.51
C LEU A 253 0.16 -22.29 -0.39
N ASP A 254 0.63 -22.49 0.84
CA ASP A 254 0.19 -21.79 2.05
C ASP A 254 1.27 -20.80 2.49
N LEU A 255 1.08 -19.51 2.16
CA LEU A 255 2.00 -18.44 2.53
C LEU A 255 1.60 -17.84 3.87
N TYR A 256 2.61 -17.52 4.70
CA TYR A 256 2.40 -17.11 6.09
C TYR A 256 1.68 -18.21 6.89
N SER A 257 2.06 -19.46 6.61
CA SER A 257 1.40 -20.67 7.09
C SER A 257 1.34 -20.80 8.62
N TYR A 258 2.19 -20.07 9.35
CA TYR A 258 2.32 -20.16 10.80
C TYR A 258 2.54 -21.61 11.24
N VAL A 259 1.61 -22.19 12.00
CA VAL A 259 1.65 -23.60 12.45
C VAL A 259 0.99 -24.57 11.45
N GLY A 260 0.81 -24.14 10.19
CA GLY A 260 0.22 -24.94 9.12
C GLY A 260 -1.31 -25.00 9.19
N GLY A 261 -1.97 -23.95 9.68
CA GLY A 261 -3.41 -23.96 9.90
C GLY A 261 -4.21 -24.28 8.63
N PHE A 262 -3.90 -23.62 7.52
CA PHE A 262 -4.48 -23.95 6.23
C PHE A 262 -3.86 -25.23 5.66
N GLY A 263 -2.53 -25.24 5.49
CA GLY A 263 -1.87 -26.34 4.79
C GLY A 263 -2.11 -27.73 5.36
N VAL A 264 -2.03 -27.92 6.68
CA VAL A 264 -2.30 -29.22 7.32
C VAL A 264 -3.78 -29.60 7.21
N THR A 265 -4.69 -28.62 7.32
CA THR A 265 -6.12 -28.86 7.09
C THR A 265 -6.36 -29.38 5.68
N LEU A 266 -5.81 -28.71 4.66
CA LEU A 266 -6.03 -29.07 3.27
C LEU A 266 -5.40 -30.43 2.93
N ALA A 267 -4.23 -30.75 3.50
CA ALA A 267 -3.62 -32.08 3.37
C ALA A 267 -4.47 -33.18 4.01
N HIS A 268 -5.09 -32.91 5.17
CA HIS A 268 -6.01 -33.83 5.83
C HIS A 268 -7.26 -34.11 4.96
N TYR A 269 -7.79 -33.09 4.30
CA TYR A 269 -8.92 -33.19 3.39
C TYR A 269 -8.58 -33.69 1.98
N GLY A 270 -7.33 -34.10 1.73
CA GLY A 270 -6.94 -34.82 0.52
C GLY A 270 -5.98 -34.10 -0.43
N ALA A 271 -5.42 -32.95 -0.06
CA ALA A 271 -4.43 -32.28 -0.91
C ALA A 271 -3.20 -33.18 -1.05
N GLU A 272 -2.76 -33.40 -2.28
CA GLU A 272 -1.67 -34.34 -2.60
C GLU A 272 -0.31 -33.77 -2.23
N ALA A 273 -0.13 -32.46 -2.41
CA ALA A 273 1.09 -31.75 -2.10
C ALA A 273 0.78 -30.36 -1.55
N VAL A 274 1.34 -30.05 -0.38
CA VAL A 274 1.17 -28.77 0.29
C VAL A 274 2.54 -28.18 0.62
N VAL A 275 2.77 -26.93 0.26
CA VAL A 275 3.96 -26.18 0.64
C VAL A 275 3.56 -25.10 1.64
N CYS A 276 3.99 -25.24 2.88
CA CYS A 276 3.81 -24.26 3.96
C CYS A 276 5.05 -23.38 4.05
N VAL A 277 4.91 -22.08 3.80
CA VAL A 277 5.99 -21.09 3.86
C VAL A 277 5.78 -20.18 5.08
N ASP A 278 6.78 -20.08 5.94
CA ASP A 278 6.80 -19.11 7.05
C ASP A 278 8.24 -18.67 7.36
N SER A 279 8.40 -17.49 7.96
CA SER A 279 9.71 -16.99 8.37
C SER A 279 10.18 -17.59 9.71
N SER A 280 9.24 -18.07 10.52
CA SER A 280 9.47 -18.57 11.88
C SER A 280 9.67 -20.08 11.90
N GLU A 281 10.92 -20.52 12.13
CA GLU A 281 11.22 -21.95 12.29
C GLU A 281 10.46 -22.58 13.47
N ALA A 282 10.26 -21.83 14.55
CA ALA A 282 9.47 -22.29 15.69
C ALA A 282 8.00 -22.58 15.31
N ALA A 283 7.42 -21.79 14.40
CA ALA A 283 6.08 -22.05 13.88
C ALA A 283 6.07 -23.26 12.92
N LEU A 284 7.07 -23.38 12.04
CA LEU A 284 7.21 -24.53 11.15
C LEU A 284 7.43 -25.85 11.90
N GLU A 285 8.09 -25.83 13.06
CA GLU A 285 8.21 -27.00 13.93
C GLU A 285 6.85 -27.45 14.49
N LEU A 286 5.99 -26.50 14.89
CA LEU A 286 4.61 -26.81 15.27
C LEU A 286 3.78 -27.29 14.05
N CYS A 287 4.05 -26.78 12.85
CA CYS A 287 3.46 -27.28 11.60
C CYS A 287 3.84 -28.74 11.35
N ARG A 288 5.11 -29.12 11.50
CA ARG A 288 5.57 -30.52 11.37
C ARG A 288 4.87 -31.45 12.36
N ARG A 289 4.75 -31.02 13.62
CA ARG A 289 4.03 -31.78 14.66
C ARG A 289 2.55 -31.93 14.31
N SER A 290 1.91 -30.86 13.87
CA SER A 290 0.51 -30.89 13.43
C SER A 290 0.32 -31.82 12.23
N ALA A 291 1.21 -31.80 11.24
CA ALA A 291 1.17 -32.72 10.11
C ALA A 291 1.32 -34.19 10.54
N ALA A 292 2.19 -34.46 11.53
CA ALA A 292 2.38 -35.79 12.09
C ALA A 292 1.13 -36.28 12.85
N MET A 293 0.51 -35.41 13.65
CA MET A 293 -0.72 -35.73 14.40
C MET A 293 -1.89 -36.15 13.48
N ASN A 294 -1.90 -35.67 12.24
CA ASN A 294 -2.92 -36.01 11.25
C ASN A 294 -2.45 -37.03 10.20
N SER A 295 -1.27 -37.63 10.36
CA SER A 295 -0.70 -38.59 9.40
C SER A 295 -0.53 -38.05 7.96
N VAL A 296 -0.27 -36.75 7.81
CA VAL A 296 -0.10 -36.08 6.51
C VAL A 296 1.31 -35.54 6.27
N SER A 297 2.28 -35.86 7.13
CA SER A 297 3.68 -35.43 6.99
C SER A 297 4.27 -35.65 5.58
N PRO A 298 4.03 -36.77 4.88
CA PRO A 298 4.59 -36.96 3.53
C PRO A 298 4.07 -35.97 2.48
N ARG A 299 2.91 -35.33 2.72
CA ARG A 299 2.24 -34.41 1.80
C ARG A 299 2.53 -32.94 2.12
N VAL A 300 3.04 -32.64 3.32
CA VAL A 300 3.25 -31.26 3.79
C VAL A 300 4.75 -30.96 3.85
N ARG A 301 5.21 -30.12 2.92
CA ARG A 301 6.57 -29.58 2.89
C ARG A 301 6.61 -28.22 3.57
N GLN A 302 7.47 -28.05 4.57
CA GLN A 302 7.71 -26.78 5.23
C GLN A 302 8.92 -26.07 4.60
N VAL A 303 8.83 -24.76 4.40
CA VAL A 303 9.92 -23.93 3.86
C VAL A 303 10.09 -22.70 4.73
N GLN A 304 11.26 -22.57 5.34
CA GLN A 304 11.61 -21.37 6.10
C GLN A 304 12.04 -20.24 5.16
N ALA A 305 11.17 -19.28 4.91
CA ALA A 305 11.47 -18.14 4.04
C ALA A 305 10.58 -16.92 4.34
N ASP A 306 11.04 -15.73 3.93
CA ASP A 306 10.15 -14.60 3.75
C ASP A 306 9.24 -14.86 2.54
N ALA A 307 7.93 -14.72 2.72
CA ALA A 307 6.95 -15.09 1.69
C ALA A 307 7.12 -14.29 0.39
N MET A 308 7.46 -13.00 0.45
CA MET A 308 7.69 -12.20 -0.75
C MET A 308 8.95 -12.66 -1.48
N LYS A 309 10.04 -12.93 -0.75
CA LYS A 309 11.27 -13.45 -1.35
C LYS A 309 11.03 -14.82 -2.02
N PHE A 310 10.35 -15.73 -1.31
CA PHE A 310 9.98 -17.03 -1.84
C PHE A 310 9.19 -16.91 -3.15
N LEU A 311 8.18 -16.02 -3.18
CA LEU A 311 7.39 -15.77 -4.37
C LEU A 311 8.25 -15.28 -5.54
N GLN A 312 9.10 -14.27 -5.33
CA GLN A 312 9.94 -13.67 -6.38
C GLN A 312 10.98 -14.62 -6.95
N GLU A 313 11.56 -15.47 -6.10
CA GLU A 313 12.53 -16.49 -6.51
C GLU A 313 11.84 -17.59 -7.34
N ARG A 314 10.68 -18.07 -6.89
CA ARG A 314 9.92 -19.11 -7.60
C ARG A 314 9.29 -18.62 -8.90
N SER A 315 8.85 -17.37 -8.96
CA SER A 315 8.20 -16.81 -10.15
C SER A 315 9.17 -16.32 -11.23
N GLY A 316 10.49 -16.53 -11.05
CA GLY A 316 11.51 -16.08 -12.01
C GLY A 316 11.68 -14.55 -12.11
N GLN A 317 11.03 -13.77 -11.24
CA GLN A 317 11.08 -12.29 -11.28
C GLN A 317 12.48 -11.73 -10.97
N LYS A 318 13.39 -12.55 -10.45
CA LYS A 318 14.81 -12.21 -10.21
C LYS A 318 15.78 -12.71 -11.29
N GLY A 319 15.31 -13.28 -12.40
CA GLY A 319 16.20 -13.85 -13.43
C GLY A 319 16.86 -15.18 -13.03
N GLU A 320 16.36 -15.81 -11.97
CA GLU A 320 16.67 -17.18 -11.58
C GLU A 320 15.68 -18.14 -12.27
N THR A 321 16.06 -19.42 -12.43
CA THR A 321 15.32 -20.44 -13.19
C THR A 321 13.83 -20.39 -12.89
N ALA A 322 13.02 -20.00 -13.89
CA ALA A 322 11.58 -20.23 -13.84
C ALA A 322 11.38 -21.74 -13.64
N GLY A 323 10.85 -22.12 -12.49
CA GLY A 323 10.23 -23.45 -12.37
C GLY A 323 9.10 -23.52 -13.39
N ASP A 324 8.79 -24.74 -13.85
CA ASP A 324 7.72 -25.02 -14.80
C ASP A 324 6.45 -24.20 -14.49
N ASP A 325 5.88 -23.56 -15.51
CA ASP A 325 4.78 -22.61 -15.40
C ASP A 325 3.64 -23.13 -14.48
N SER A 326 3.26 -22.34 -13.45
CA SER A 326 2.11 -22.59 -12.56
C SER A 326 2.17 -23.90 -11.72
N GLU A 327 2.86 -23.85 -10.57
CA GLU A 327 3.13 -25.00 -9.70
C GLU A 327 1.94 -25.38 -8.77
N PHE A 328 0.99 -24.48 -8.53
CA PHE A 328 -0.05 -24.67 -7.49
C PHE A 328 -1.47 -24.42 -7.98
N ASP A 329 -2.38 -25.32 -7.63
CA ASP A 329 -3.80 -25.22 -7.97
C ASP A 329 -4.57 -24.32 -6.99
N LEU A 330 -4.06 -24.14 -5.77
CA LEU A 330 -4.55 -23.19 -4.78
C LEU A 330 -3.39 -22.45 -4.10
N VAL A 331 -3.41 -21.12 -4.15
CA VAL A 331 -2.46 -20.24 -3.45
C VAL A 331 -3.18 -19.46 -2.37
N ILE A 332 -2.66 -19.49 -1.14
CA ILE A 332 -3.23 -18.84 0.03
C ILE A 332 -2.29 -17.73 0.50
N VAL A 333 -2.84 -16.54 0.68
CA VAL A 333 -2.10 -15.32 1.08
C VAL A 333 -2.75 -14.73 2.33
N ASP A 334 -2.23 -15.06 3.52
CA ASP A 334 -2.70 -14.52 4.82
C ASP A 334 -1.59 -13.75 5.56
N PRO A 335 -1.17 -12.57 5.06
CA PRO A 335 -0.07 -11.82 5.67
C PRO A 335 -0.43 -11.31 7.07
N PRO A 336 0.59 -11.07 7.93
CA PRO A 336 0.36 -10.44 9.22
C PRO A 336 -0.23 -9.04 9.05
N ASN A 337 -0.71 -8.42 10.14
CA ASN A 337 -1.26 -7.07 10.08
C ASN A 337 -0.23 -6.05 9.49
N LEU A 338 -0.43 -5.66 8.24
CA LEU A 338 0.45 -4.79 7.46
C LEU A 338 0.21 -3.29 7.71
N GLY A 339 -0.83 -2.93 8.46
CA GLY A 339 -1.25 -1.55 8.66
C GLY A 339 -1.73 -1.27 10.08
N VAL A 340 -1.02 -0.42 10.79
CA VAL A 340 -1.31 -0.10 12.18
C VAL A 340 -2.39 0.98 12.33
N ASP A 341 -2.56 1.82 11.31
CA ASP A 341 -3.50 2.95 11.29
C ASP A 341 -3.96 3.29 9.85
N ARG A 342 -4.83 4.29 9.70
CA ARG A 342 -5.30 4.75 8.38
C ARG A 342 -4.19 5.39 7.54
N MET A 343 -3.14 5.94 8.16
CA MET A 343 -2.03 6.57 7.45
C MET A 343 -1.12 5.53 6.77
N SER A 344 -1.01 4.35 7.36
CA SER A 344 -0.26 3.21 6.83
C SER A 344 -1.02 2.42 5.75
N ALA A 345 -2.33 2.65 5.58
CA ALA A 345 -3.17 1.89 4.65
C ALA A 345 -2.66 1.90 3.19
N PRO A 346 -2.22 3.04 2.59
CA PRO A 346 -1.70 3.04 1.22
C PRO A 346 -0.45 2.17 1.05
N LYS A 347 0.44 2.14 2.05
CA LYS A 347 1.64 1.29 2.03
C LYS A 347 1.27 -0.18 2.12
N ALA A 348 0.32 -0.52 2.98
CA ALA A 348 -0.19 -1.87 3.13
C ALA A 348 -0.87 -2.36 1.83
N LEU A 349 -1.69 -1.53 1.19
CA LEU A 349 -2.32 -1.87 -0.10
C LEU A 349 -1.28 -2.14 -1.21
N ARG A 350 -0.24 -1.31 -1.32
CA ARG A 350 0.87 -1.57 -2.27
C ARG A 350 1.60 -2.88 -1.98
N HIS A 351 1.67 -3.30 -0.72
CA HIS A 351 2.27 -4.58 -0.37
C HIS A 351 1.37 -5.74 -0.78
N TYR A 352 0.06 -5.66 -0.53
CA TYR A 352 -0.92 -6.62 -1.06
C TYR A 352 -0.85 -6.73 -2.58
N GLU A 353 -0.76 -5.61 -3.29
CA GLU A 353 -0.66 -5.61 -4.75
C GLU A 353 0.54 -6.41 -5.25
N LYS A 354 1.72 -6.22 -4.63
CA LYS A 354 2.94 -6.97 -4.98
C LYS A 354 2.84 -8.45 -4.63
N LEU A 355 2.27 -8.77 -3.46
CA LEU A 355 2.11 -10.15 -3.01
C LEU A 355 1.19 -10.90 -3.95
N LEU A 356 0.01 -10.35 -4.22
CA LEU A 356 -0.99 -10.96 -5.08
C LEU A 356 -0.52 -11.09 -6.52
N ASN A 357 0.24 -10.12 -7.02
CA ASN A 357 0.83 -10.23 -8.36
C ASN A 357 1.77 -11.43 -8.46
N SER A 358 2.69 -11.57 -7.49
CA SER A 358 3.66 -12.66 -7.49
C SER A 358 3.01 -14.01 -7.22
N ALA A 359 2.02 -14.06 -6.31
CA ALA A 359 1.21 -15.25 -6.05
C ALA A 359 0.41 -15.70 -7.27
N ALA A 360 -0.16 -14.76 -8.03
CA ALA A 360 -0.93 -15.04 -9.24
C ALA A 360 -0.07 -15.62 -10.38
N LEU A 361 1.25 -15.37 -10.40
CA LEU A 361 2.16 -15.98 -11.36
C LEU A 361 2.46 -17.46 -11.04
N LEU A 362 2.35 -17.86 -9.77
CA LEU A 362 2.54 -19.25 -9.32
C LEU A 362 1.24 -20.06 -9.32
N CYS A 363 0.09 -19.38 -9.39
CA CYS A 363 -1.23 -20.00 -9.44
C CYS A 363 -1.51 -20.60 -10.83
N ALA A 364 -2.00 -21.83 -10.85
CA ALA A 364 -2.49 -22.50 -12.04
C ALA A 364 -3.67 -21.75 -12.69
N SER A 365 -3.86 -22.04 -13.98
CA SER A 365 -4.87 -21.42 -14.83
C SER A 365 -5.52 -22.55 -15.64
N PRO A 366 -6.68 -23.10 -15.22
CA PRO A 366 -7.50 -22.64 -14.08
C PRO A 366 -6.88 -22.99 -12.71
N GLY A 367 -7.21 -22.20 -11.69
CA GLY A 367 -6.71 -22.37 -10.32
C GLY A 367 -7.35 -21.39 -9.34
N TRP A 368 -6.96 -21.43 -8.07
CA TRP A 368 -7.58 -20.67 -7.00
C TRP A 368 -6.57 -19.79 -6.27
N LEU A 369 -6.98 -18.57 -5.94
CA LEU A 369 -6.20 -17.64 -5.13
C LEU A 369 -7.08 -17.14 -3.98
N PHE A 370 -6.66 -17.40 -2.75
CA PHE A 370 -7.32 -16.87 -1.56
C PHE A 370 -6.45 -15.81 -0.90
N VAL A 371 -7.04 -14.67 -0.55
CA VAL A 371 -6.37 -13.61 0.19
C VAL A 371 -7.17 -13.23 1.42
N ALA A 372 -6.48 -13.10 2.56
CA ALA A 372 -7.05 -12.59 3.79
C ALA A 372 -6.35 -11.30 4.23
N SER A 373 -7.10 -10.42 4.90
CA SER A 373 -6.58 -9.20 5.52
C SER A 373 -7.20 -8.99 6.88
N CYS A 374 -6.37 -8.97 7.92
CA CYS A 374 -6.77 -8.64 9.30
C CYS A 374 -6.59 -7.15 9.64
N THR A 375 -6.23 -6.32 8.66
CA THR A 375 -6.00 -4.89 8.84
C THR A 375 -7.34 -4.15 8.82
N TYR A 376 -7.78 -3.62 9.97
CA TYR A 376 -9.05 -2.85 10.04
C TYR A 376 -9.08 -1.68 9.04
N SER A 377 -7.98 -0.92 8.89
CA SER A 377 -7.93 0.26 8.03
C SER A 377 -8.06 -0.02 6.53
N ILE A 378 -8.02 -1.29 6.12
CA ILE A 378 -8.28 -1.75 4.76
C ILE A 378 -9.70 -2.32 4.74
N GLY A 379 -10.63 -1.66 4.06
CA GLY A 379 -11.96 -2.20 3.82
C GLY A 379 -11.96 -3.23 2.70
N GLU A 380 -13.11 -3.88 2.50
CA GLU A 380 -13.30 -4.89 1.45
C GLU A 380 -13.06 -4.29 0.06
N ARG A 381 -13.61 -3.10 -0.22
CA ARG A 381 -13.43 -2.43 -1.52
C ARG A 381 -11.97 -2.12 -1.82
N GLU A 382 -11.22 -1.69 -0.81
CA GLU A 382 -9.80 -1.42 -0.97
C GLU A 382 -8.99 -2.69 -1.24
N LEU A 383 -9.32 -3.80 -0.56
CA LEU A 383 -8.72 -5.11 -0.81
C LEU A 383 -9.03 -5.62 -2.22
N SER A 384 -10.31 -5.63 -2.63
CA SER A 384 -10.73 -6.03 -3.98
C SER A 384 -10.04 -5.18 -5.05
N GLY A 385 -9.90 -3.88 -4.80
CA GLY A 385 -9.19 -2.97 -5.70
C GLY A 385 -7.69 -3.28 -5.81
N ALA A 386 -7.04 -3.63 -4.70
CA ALA A 386 -5.65 -4.07 -4.69
C ALA A 386 -5.47 -5.40 -5.44
N ALA A 387 -6.35 -6.38 -5.22
CA ALA A 387 -6.37 -7.63 -5.96
C ALA A 387 -6.57 -7.38 -7.46
N SER A 388 -7.56 -6.59 -7.86
CA SER A 388 -7.82 -6.27 -9.26
C SER A 388 -6.60 -5.68 -9.97
N ARG A 389 -5.88 -4.74 -9.35
CA ARG A 389 -4.64 -4.15 -9.92
C ARG A 389 -3.52 -5.19 -10.02
N ALA A 390 -3.32 -5.97 -8.97
CA ALA A 390 -2.27 -7.00 -8.92
C ALA A 390 -2.43 -8.05 -10.02
N LEU A 391 -3.66 -8.50 -10.23
CA LEU A 391 -4.02 -9.53 -11.20
C LEU A 391 -3.97 -9.00 -12.64
N ALA A 392 -4.33 -7.74 -12.85
CA ALA A 392 -4.13 -7.07 -14.13
C ALA A 392 -2.65 -7.01 -14.53
N TRP A 393 -1.74 -6.73 -13.58
CA TRP A 393 -0.29 -6.76 -13.83
C TRP A 393 0.24 -8.17 -14.12
N ALA A 394 -0.40 -9.21 -13.58
CA ALA A 394 -0.05 -10.60 -13.88
C ALA A 394 -0.60 -11.07 -15.24
N GLN A 395 -1.38 -10.23 -15.94
CA GLN A 395 -2.08 -10.58 -17.19
C GLN A 395 -2.92 -11.87 -17.10
N ARG A 396 -3.51 -12.11 -15.93
CA ARG A 396 -4.35 -13.27 -15.66
C ARG A 396 -5.79 -12.82 -15.45
N GLU A 397 -6.73 -13.52 -16.05
CA GLU A 397 -8.15 -13.29 -15.82
C GLU A 397 -8.61 -14.04 -14.57
N TYR A 398 -9.33 -13.34 -13.69
CA TYR A 398 -9.86 -13.89 -12.46
C TYR A 398 -11.32 -13.48 -12.25
N ARG A 399 -12.05 -14.27 -11.46
CA ARG A 399 -13.37 -13.90 -10.92
C ARG A 399 -13.36 -13.96 -9.41
N LEU A 400 -14.04 -12.99 -8.78
CA LEU A 400 -14.36 -13.04 -7.35
C LEU A 400 -15.49 -14.05 -7.13
N VAL A 401 -15.19 -15.14 -6.44
CA VAL A 401 -16.12 -16.26 -6.19
C VAL A 401 -16.84 -16.09 -4.87
N ALA A 402 -16.10 -15.70 -3.83
CA ALA A 402 -16.68 -15.49 -2.51
C ALA A 402 -15.93 -14.39 -1.75
N THR A 403 -16.68 -13.65 -0.93
CA THR A 403 -16.15 -12.80 0.13
C THR A 403 -16.55 -13.37 1.48
N SER A 404 -15.70 -13.21 2.47
CA SER A 404 -15.88 -13.80 3.79
C SER A 404 -15.28 -12.95 4.90
N ARG A 405 -15.65 -13.27 6.15
CA ARG A 405 -15.26 -12.52 7.36
C ARG A 405 -14.80 -13.49 8.45
N GLN A 406 -14.41 -12.93 9.60
CA GLN A 406 -14.10 -13.66 10.82
C GLN A 406 -15.21 -14.64 11.23
N ALA A 407 -14.80 -15.78 11.79
CA ALA A 407 -15.69 -16.85 12.23
C ALA A 407 -16.72 -16.42 13.29
N ALA A 408 -17.78 -17.21 13.45
CA ALA A 408 -18.93 -16.87 14.31
C ALA A 408 -18.61 -16.70 15.81
N ASP A 409 -17.48 -17.24 16.30
CA ASP A 409 -16.96 -17.00 17.66
C ASP A 409 -16.25 -15.65 17.83
N HIS A 410 -16.13 -14.87 16.74
CA HIS A 410 -15.65 -13.50 16.68
C HIS A 410 -16.78 -12.53 16.27
N PRO A 411 -17.89 -12.46 17.03
CA PRO A 411 -19.05 -11.67 16.63
C PRO A 411 -18.70 -10.19 16.43
N GLY A 412 -19.24 -9.60 15.36
CA GLY A 412 -19.17 -8.15 15.17
C GLY A 412 -20.11 -7.42 16.13
N HIS A 413 -19.61 -6.39 16.80
CA HIS A 413 -20.43 -5.49 17.60
C HIS A 413 -21.16 -4.49 16.67
N LEU A 414 -22.49 -4.49 16.69
CA LEU A 414 -23.32 -3.74 15.74
C LEU A 414 -23.04 -2.23 15.71
N MET A 415 -22.76 -1.63 16.87
CA MET A 415 -22.45 -0.19 16.96
C MET A 415 -20.96 0.12 16.82
N LEU A 416 -20.11 -0.89 16.66
CA LEU A 416 -18.66 -0.73 16.59
C LEU A 416 -18.14 -1.49 15.35
N PRO A 417 -18.27 -0.91 14.14
CA PRO A 417 -17.79 -1.53 12.90
C PRO A 417 -16.31 -1.93 12.95
N GLU A 418 -15.50 -1.25 13.78
CA GLU A 418 -14.10 -1.58 14.08
C GLU A 418 -13.89 -3.03 14.57
N SER A 419 -14.92 -3.64 15.17
CA SER A 419 -14.87 -5.04 15.62
C SER A 419 -14.84 -6.06 14.47
N GLN A 420 -15.22 -5.64 13.26
CA GLN A 420 -15.21 -6.49 12.07
C GLN A 420 -13.92 -6.22 11.28
N TYR A 421 -12.84 -6.91 11.64
CA TYR A 421 -11.50 -6.59 11.16
C TYR A 421 -11.01 -7.50 10.04
N LEU A 422 -11.44 -8.77 9.99
CA LEU A 422 -10.99 -9.76 9.01
C LEU A 422 -11.83 -9.71 7.74
N LYS A 423 -11.16 -9.74 6.59
CA LYS A 423 -11.75 -9.87 5.25
C LYS A 423 -11.06 -11.01 4.52
N GLY A 424 -11.81 -11.85 3.83
CA GLY A 424 -11.31 -12.88 2.92
C GLY A 424 -11.91 -12.72 1.54
N GLU A 425 -11.12 -12.94 0.50
CA GLU A 425 -11.56 -13.02 -0.90
C GLU A 425 -11.04 -14.30 -1.53
N LEU A 426 -11.96 -15.10 -2.07
CA LEU A 426 -11.65 -16.27 -2.88
C LEU A 426 -11.82 -15.90 -4.36
N LEU A 427 -10.73 -16.07 -5.11
CA LEU A 427 -10.64 -15.75 -6.53
C LEU A 427 -10.36 -17.05 -7.30
N VAL A 428 -10.93 -17.16 -8.50
CA VAL A 428 -10.63 -18.25 -9.44
C VAL A 428 -9.91 -17.68 -10.66
N ALA A 429 -8.71 -18.18 -10.94
CA ALA A 429 -8.01 -17.98 -12.21
C ALA A 429 -8.75 -18.75 -13.29
N LEU A 430 -9.07 -18.08 -14.40
CA LEU A 430 -9.67 -18.75 -15.55
C LEU A 430 -8.58 -19.36 -16.42
N ALA A 431 -8.92 -20.44 -17.13
CA ALA A 431 -8.05 -20.97 -18.18
C ALA A 431 -7.80 -19.87 -19.23
N PRO A 432 -6.60 -19.81 -19.85
CA PRO A 432 -6.41 -18.96 -21.02
C PRO A 432 -7.40 -19.44 -22.08
N GLN A 433 -8.21 -18.53 -22.63
CA GLN A 433 -9.09 -18.90 -23.73
C GLN A 433 -8.22 -19.36 -24.90
N LEU A 434 -8.26 -20.66 -25.23
CA LEU A 434 -7.76 -21.22 -26.48
C LEU A 434 -8.69 -20.76 -27.61
N GLU A 435 -8.68 -19.47 -27.94
CA GLU A 435 -9.13 -19.05 -29.25
C GLU A 435 -8.02 -19.39 -30.24
N ALA A 436 -8.32 -20.22 -31.25
CA ALA A 436 -7.49 -20.30 -32.46
C ALA A 436 -7.20 -18.87 -32.93
N PRO A 437 -5.98 -18.56 -33.41
CA PRO A 437 -5.64 -17.18 -33.70
C PRO A 437 -6.65 -16.64 -34.71
N PRO A 438 -7.43 -15.60 -34.39
CA PRO A 438 -8.11 -14.88 -35.45
C PRO A 438 -6.96 -14.29 -36.27
N PHE A 439 -6.76 -14.88 -37.46
CA PHE A 439 -5.91 -14.41 -38.54
C PHE A 439 -5.47 -12.96 -38.34
N PHE A 440 -4.22 -12.76 -37.91
CA PHE A 440 -3.38 -11.60 -38.23
C PHE A 440 -4.10 -10.23 -38.41
N THR A 441 -4.99 -9.82 -37.49
CA THR A 441 -5.62 -8.48 -37.55
C THR A 441 -6.01 -7.93 -36.17
N TYR A 442 -5.39 -8.41 -35.08
CA TYR A 442 -5.75 -8.00 -33.70
C TYR A 442 -4.60 -7.39 -32.88
N ALA A 443 -3.51 -6.97 -33.52
CA ALA A 443 -2.46 -6.17 -32.88
C ALA A 443 -2.74 -4.64 -32.94
N ALA A 444 -3.73 -4.20 -33.72
CA ALA A 444 -4.04 -2.78 -33.91
C ALA A 444 -5.19 -2.24 -33.03
N HIS A 445 -5.98 -3.11 -32.37
CA HIS A 445 -7.22 -2.67 -31.69
C HIS A 445 -7.33 -2.95 -30.19
N MET A 446 -6.38 -3.66 -29.54
CA MET A 446 -6.44 -3.93 -28.09
C MET A 446 -5.45 -3.14 -27.21
N SER A 447 -4.97 -1.99 -27.66
CA SER A 447 -4.25 -1.03 -26.79
C SER A 447 -5.08 0.19 -26.37
N CYS A 448 -6.34 0.32 -26.77
CA CYS A 448 -7.11 1.57 -26.56
C CYS A 448 -8.48 1.44 -25.88
N ALA A 449 -8.94 0.24 -25.48
CA ALA A 449 -10.28 0.08 -24.91
C ALA A 449 -10.42 0.46 -23.40
N ARG A 450 -9.32 0.65 -22.67
CA ARG A 450 -9.35 1.14 -21.27
C ARG A 450 -9.07 2.63 -21.11
N LEU A 451 -8.80 3.31 -22.20
CA LEU A 451 -8.60 4.75 -22.22
C LEU A 451 -9.67 5.30 -23.14
N SER A 452 -10.84 5.67 -22.60
CA SER A 452 -11.77 6.44 -23.41
C SER A 452 -11.07 7.74 -23.81
N SER A 453 -11.39 8.25 -25.00
CA SER A 453 -10.74 9.37 -25.71
C SER A 453 -10.55 10.68 -24.92
N ASP A 454 -11.03 10.75 -23.66
CA ASP A 454 -11.14 11.95 -22.84
C ASP A 454 -10.72 11.76 -21.37
N CYS A 455 -10.00 10.67 -21.02
CA CYS A 455 -9.72 10.37 -19.61
C CYS A 455 -8.49 11.06 -19.01
N PHE A 456 -7.62 11.71 -19.80
CA PHE A 456 -6.36 12.27 -19.30
C PHE A 456 -6.20 13.73 -19.68
N ARG A 457 -5.85 14.56 -18.70
CA ARG A 457 -5.43 15.94 -18.93
C ARG A 457 -4.08 15.94 -19.65
N ALA A 458 -3.98 16.70 -20.73
CA ALA A 458 -2.74 16.88 -21.49
C ALA A 458 -1.55 17.28 -20.60
N THR A 459 -1.79 18.06 -19.53
CA THR A 459 -0.79 18.46 -18.53
C THR A 459 -0.19 17.28 -17.76
N ASP A 460 -1.01 16.29 -17.39
CA ASP A 460 -0.54 15.12 -16.64
C ASP A 460 0.19 14.15 -17.56
N LEU A 461 -0.28 14.05 -18.80
CA LEU A 461 0.37 13.22 -19.81
C LEU A 461 1.72 13.80 -20.24
N ALA A 462 1.86 15.12 -20.34
CA ALA A 462 3.11 15.78 -20.67
C ALA A 462 4.24 15.43 -19.68
N LYS A 463 3.92 15.21 -18.39
CA LYS A 463 4.88 14.75 -17.38
C LYS A 463 5.41 13.34 -17.69
N VAL A 464 4.53 12.46 -18.16
CA VAL A 464 4.89 11.10 -18.59
C VAL A 464 5.74 11.16 -19.86
N CYS A 465 5.32 11.95 -20.85
CA CYS A 465 6.05 12.13 -22.10
C CYS A 465 7.44 12.77 -21.89
N ARG A 466 7.58 13.68 -20.91
CA ARG A 466 8.88 14.20 -20.49
C ARG A 466 9.79 13.08 -19.95
N ALA A 467 9.25 12.20 -19.11
CA ALA A 467 10.01 11.06 -18.58
C ALA A 467 10.38 10.08 -19.69
N TYR A 468 9.48 9.81 -20.63
CA TYR A 468 9.73 8.93 -21.79
C TYR A 468 10.84 9.47 -22.68
N SER A 469 10.81 10.77 -23.01
CA SER A 469 11.87 11.42 -23.78
C SER A 469 13.21 11.41 -23.05
N ALA A 470 13.21 11.58 -21.73
CA ALA A 470 14.44 11.46 -20.93
C ALA A 470 15.01 10.03 -20.92
N LEU A 471 14.12 9.02 -20.94
CA LEU A 471 14.47 7.59 -20.95
C LEU A 471 14.66 7.01 -22.36
N ARG A 472 14.50 7.83 -23.42
CA ARG A 472 14.44 7.40 -24.83
C ARG A 472 13.44 6.27 -25.10
N PHE A 473 12.34 6.25 -24.35
CA PHE A 473 11.27 5.28 -24.51
C PHE A 473 10.25 5.80 -25.53
N HIS A 474 10.34 5.32 -26.77
CA HIS A 474 9.62 5.85 -27.94
C HIS A 474 8.85 4.75 -28.69
N ASP A 475 8.13 3.89 -27.97
CA ASP A 475 7.30 2.86 -28.59
C ASP A 475 6.10 3.50 -29.33
N ALA A 476 6.01 3.31 -30.64
CA ALA A 476 5.02 3.96 -31.51
C ALA A 476 3.57 3.66 -31.08
N ALA A 477 3.28 2.40 -30.74
CA ALA A 477 1.94 1.97 -30.34
C ALA A 477 1.54 2.59 -28.99
N HIS A 478 2.47 2.63 -28.04
CA HIS A 478 2.24 3.21 -26.72
C HIS A 478 2.04 4.73 -26.81
N VAL A 479 2.90 5.44 -27.55
CA VAL A 479 2.81 6.89 -27.68
C VAL A 479 1.54 7.30 -28.46
N SER A 480 1.14 6.54 -29.47
CA SER A 480 -0.10 6.76 -30.22
C SER A 480 -1.34 6.73 -29.32
N VAL A 481 -1.41 5.73 -28.44
CA VAL A 481 -2.49 5.60 -27.45
C VAL A 481 -2.51 6.78 -26.50
N LEU A 482 -1.35 7.17 -25.95
CA LEU A 482 -1.27 8.30 -25.03
C LEU A 482 -1.76 9.60 -25.68
N VAL A 483 -1.31 9.89 -26.90
CA VAL A 483 -1.71 11.06 -27.66
C VAL A 483 -3.23 11.09 -27.91
N ALA A 484 -3.84 9.94 -28.22
CA ALA A 484 -5.28 9.85 -28.43
C ALA A 484 -6.10 10.22 -27.19
N CYS A 485 -5.56 10.01 -25.98
CA CYS A 485 -6.28 10.17 -24.71
C CYS A 485 -6.35 11.59 -24.17
N CYS A 486 -5.58 12.52 -24.75
CA CYS A 486 -5.51 13.90 -24.28
C CYS A 486 -5.99 14.93 -25.31
N LYS A 487 -6.48 14.49 -26.48
CA LYS A 487 -6.87 15.39 -27.58
C LYS A 487 -7.86 16.48 -27.15
N SER A 488 -8.87 16.12 -26.37
CA SER A 488 -9.90 17.05 -25.88
C SER A 488 -9.43 18.02 -24.78
N THR A 489 -8.22 17.86 -24.24
CA THR A 489 -7.67 18.69 -23.16
C THR A 489 -6.38 19.42 -23.53
N LEU A 490 -6.01 19.44 -24.82
CA LEU A 490 -4.80 20.13 -25.29
C LEU A 490 -4.82 21.64 -24.97
N SER A 491 -5.98 22.28 -25.04
CA SER A 491 -6.15 23.70 -24.72
C SER A 491 -5.90 24.04 -23.24
N GLU A 492 -5.96 23.06 -22.34
CA GLU A 492 -5.66 23.22 -20.91
C GLU A 492 -4.15 23.11 -20.61
N ALA A 493 -3.34 22.67 -21.56
CA ALA A 493 -1.91 22.47 -21.38
C ALA A 493 -1.09 23.75 -21.64
N SER A 494 0.01 23.91 -20.91
CA SER A 494 0.97 24.97 -21.20
C SER A 494 1.73 24.67 -22.50
N ALA A 495 2.25 25.70 -23.17
CA ALA A 495 3.11 25.54 -24.35
C ALA A 495 4.32 24.62 -24.10
N ALA A 496 4.83 24.54 -22.86
CA ALA A 496 5.90 23.62 -22.47
C ALA A 496 5.41 22.16 -22.39
N ASP A 497 4.20 21.93 -21.87
CA ASP A 497 3.58 20.62 -21.81
C ASP A 497 3.26 20.09 -23.22
N LEU A 498 2.70 20.97 -24.07
CA LEU A 498 2.45 20.69 -25.49
C LEU A 498 3.73 20.31 -26.23
N SER A 499 4.85 20.98 -25.92
CA SER A 499 6.17 20.67 -26.48
C SER A 499 6.61 19.24 -26.12
N HIS A 500 6.41 18.80 -24.88
CA HIS A 500 6.78 17.45 -24.45
C HIS A 500 5.92 16.35 -25.10
N LEU A 501 4.64 16.61 -25.32
CA LEU A 501 3.74 15.70 -26.02
C LEU A 501 4.16 15.51 -27.48
N VAL A 502 4.46 16.61 -28.17
CA VAL A 502 4.88 16.59 -29.58
C VAL A 502 6.22 15.89 -29.78
N VAL A 503 7.21 16.16 -28.92
CA VAL A 503 8.52 15.49 -29.01
C VAL A 503 8.37 13.98 -28.85
N ALA A 504 7.55 13.53 -27.89
CA ALA A 504 7.32 12.10 -27.69
C ALA A 504 6.62 11.47 -28.91
N ALA A 505 5.58 12.13 -29.44
CA ALA A 505 4.81 11.66 -30.61
C ALA A 505 5.69 11.51 -31.87
N VAL A 506 6.55 12.48 -32.14
CA VAL A 506 7.44 12.45 -33.31
C VAL A 506 8.60 11.48 -33.13
N ALA A 507 9.22 11.45 -31.96
CA ALA A 507 10.29 10.49 -31.67
C ALA A 507 9.79 9.03 -31.71
N GLY A 508 8.52 8.80 -31.35
CA GLY A 508 7.85 7.50 -31.47
C GLY A 508 7.36 7.14 -32.87
N GLY A 509 7.41 8.04 -33.85
CA GLY A 509 6.93 7.76 -35.21
C GLY A 509 5.42 7.47 -35.27
N VAL A 510 4.62 8.16 -34.46
CA VAL A 510 3.16 7.96 -34.39
C VAL A 510 2.48 8.37 -35.70
N GLU A 511 1.75 7.44 -36.31
CA GLU A 511 0.93 7.70 -37.50
C GLU A 511 -0.20 8.69 -37.18
N GLY A 512 -0.32 9.77 -37.95
CA GLY A 512 -1.30 10.85 -37.68
C GLY A 512 -0.90 11.87 -36.61
N ALA A 513 0.37 11.89 -36.16
CA ALA A 513 0.90 12.92 -35.25
C ALA A 513 0.78 14.35 -35.79
N GLU A 514 0.55 14.50 -37.09
CA GLU A 514 0.42 15.77 -37.82
C GLU A 514 -0.68 16.66 -37.23
N GLY A 515 -1.85 16.06 -36.92
CA GLY A 515 -2.97 16.78 -36.31
C GLY A 515 -2.63 17.30 -34.91
N LEU A 516 -1.92 16.49 -34.10
CA LEU A 516 -1.45 16.90 -32.79
C LEU A 516 -0.42 18.04 -32.91
N ILE A 517 0.56 17.92 -33.81
CA ILE A 517 1.60 18.94 -34.01
C ILE A 517 0.97 20.27 -34.41
N LYS A 518 0.02 20.25 -35.35
CA LYS A 518 -0.70 21.45 -35.80
C LYS A 518 -1.48 22.10 -34.66
N GLU A 519 -2.28 21.33 -33.94
CA GLU A 519 -3.13 21.84 -32.85
C GLU A 519 -2.30 22.35 -31.67
N ALA A 520 -1.27 21.61 -31.27
CA ALA A 520 -0.33 22.01 -30.23
C ALA A 520 0.47 23.26 -30.61
N ALA A 521 0.88 23.40 -31.87
CA ALA A 521 1.58 24.59 -32.35
C ALA A 521 0.65 25.82 -32.35
N LEU A 522 -0.60 25.68 -32.78
CA LEU A 522 -1.57 26.78 -32.78
C LEU A 522 -1.86 27.28 -31.36
N LEU A 523 -2.14 26.36 -30.44
CA LEU A 523 -2.34 26.67 -29.02
C LEU A 523 -1.10 27.30 -28.38
N ALA A 524 0.11 26.82 -28.71
CA ALA A 524 1.34 27.42 -28.23
C ALA A 524 1.57 28.84 -28.79
N THR A 525 1.18 29.10 -30.05
CA THR A 525 1.22 30.44 -30.66
C THR A 525 0.24 31.39 -29.99
N GLU A 526 -0.98 30.95 -29.67
CA GLU A 526 -1.95 31.74 -28.91
C GLU A 526 -1.44 32.11 -27.51
N GLN A 527 -0.70 31.20 -26.86
CA GLN A 527 -0.07 31.43 -25.56
C GLN A 527 1.20 32.30 -25.64
N ALA A 528 1.81 32.45 -26.82
CA ALA A 528 3.12 33.08 -27.01
C ALA A 528 3.20 34.52 -26.46
N SER A 529 2.11 35.28 -26.49
CA SER A 529 2.06 36.65 -25.95
C SER A 529 2.19 36.71 -24.42
N PHE A 530 1.96 35.61 -23.72
CA PHE A 530 1.96 35.51 -22.25
C PHE A 530 3.15 34.71 -21.71
N MET A 531 4.02 34.20 -22.58
CA MET A 531 5.15 33.35 -22.22
C MET A 531 6.38 34.17 -21.81
N LEU A 532 7.19 33.60 -20.93
CA LEU A 532 8.51 34.16 -20.62
C LEU A 532 9.47 33.94 -21.81
N PRO A 533 10.46 34.84 -22.04
CA PRO A 533 11.35 34.73 -23.20
C PRO A 533 12.09 33.38 -23.34
N TYR A 534 12.37 32.70 -22.22
CA TYR A 534 13.00 31.37 -22.27
C TYR A 534 12.01 30.26 -22.68
N GLU A 535 10.73 30.40 -22.30
CA GLU A 535 9.66 29.46 -22.67
C GLU A 535 9.36 29.58 -24.16
N LEU A 536 9.25 30.83 -24.66
CA LEU A 536 9.16 31.10 -26.10
C LEU A 536 10.32 30.47 -26.87
N GLY A 537 11.54 30.55 -26.33
CA GLY A 537 12.73 29.95 -26.94
C GLY A 537 12.65 28.41 -26.99
N LEU A 538 12.30 27.76 -25.89
CA LEU A 538 12.13 26.31 -25.80
C LEU A 538 11.02 25.79 -26.73
N THR A 539 9.89 26.49 -26.77
CA THR A 539 8.77 26.17 -27.65
C THR A 539 9.16 26.36 -29.12
N ALA A 540 9.81 27.47 -29.48
CA ALA A 540 10.29 27.67 -30.85
C ALA A 540 11.32 26.61 -31.31
N ILE A 541 12.22 26.18 -30.40
CA ILE A 541 13.16 25.07 -30.65
C ILE A 541 12.48 23.72 -30.71
N THR A 542 11.34 23.56 -30.06
CA THR A 542 10.62 22.28 -30.11
C THR A 542 9.84 22.18 -31.40
N PHE A 543 9.06 23.20 -31.76
CA PHE A 543 8.19 23.14 -32.93
C PHE A 543 8.93 23.37 -34.25
N GLY A 544 10.01 24.17 -34.30
CA GLY A 544 10.75 24.45 -35.54
C GLY A 544 11.52 23.25 -36.15
N PRO A 545 12.50 22.67 -35.43
CA PRO A 545 13.23 21.47 -35.85
C PRO A 545 12.34 20.24 -36.00
N THR A 546 11.36 20.06 -35.12
CA THR A 546 10.41 18.94 -35.22
C THR A 546 9.52 19.08 -36.45
N ALA A 547 9.08 20.30 -36.79
CA ALA A 547 8.39 20.56 -38.06
C ALA A 547 9.31 20.35 -39.28
N ALA A 548 10.60 20.68 -39.18
CA ALA A 548 11.56 20.44 -40.27
C ALA A 548 11.85 18.94 -40.50
N ASP A 549 12.06 18.17 -39.43
CA ASP A 549 12.20 16.69 -39.48
C ASP A 549 10.92 16.01 -39.97
N PHE A 550 9.77 16.59 -39.64
CA PHE A 550 8.47 16.13 -40.11
C PHE A 550 8.24 16.46 -41.60
N LEU A 551 8.52 17.70 -42.04
CA LEU A 551 8.49 18.10 -43.46
C LEU A 551 9.46 17.27 -44.32
N ALA A 552 10.59 16.83 -43.77
CA ALA A 552 11.52 15.94 -44.46
C ALA A 552 10.97 14.51 -44.66
N LYS A 553 9.95 14.11 -43.88
CA LYS A 553 9.33 12.78 -43.89
C LYS A 553 7.95 12.75 -44.56
N SER A 554 7.25 13.88 -44.67
CA SER A 554 5.92 13.96 -45.27
C SER A 554 5.98 14.22 -46.80
N PRO A 555 5.16 13.53 -47.62
CA PRO A 555 5.05 13.83 -49.05
C PRO A 555 4.61 15.29 -49.27
N SER A 556 5.19 15.95 -50.27
CA SER A 556 5.18 17.41 -50.48
C SER A 556 3.83 18.03 -50.90
N SER A 557 2.70 17.57 -50.38
CA SER A 557 1.36 18.11 -50.65
C SER A 557 0.48 18.22 -49.41
N ASP A 558 1.01 17.97 -48.21
CA ASP A 558 0.19 17.97 -47.01
C ASP A 558 -0.08 19.40 -46.48
N LEU A 559 -1.34 19.82 -46.56
CA LEU A 559 -1.80 21.13 -46.07
C LEU A 559 -1.46 21.31 -44.58
N ALA A 560 -1.51 20.23 -43.80
CA ALA A 560 -1.17 20.23 -42.37
C ALA A 560 0.30 20.58 -42.12
N ALA A 561 1.20 20.11 -42.99
CA ALA A 561 2.63 20.39 -42.88
C ALA A 561 2.94 21.86 -43.22
N MET A 562 2.24 22.44 -44.19
CA MET A 562 2.34 23.88 -44.51
C MET A 562 1.83 24.76 -43.37
N GLU A 563 0.69 24.41 -42.75
CA GLU A 563 0.14 25.16 -41.63
C GLU A 563 1.03 25.09 -40.37
N ALA A 564 1.64 23.93 -40.10
CA ALA A 564 2.60 23.79 -39.00
C ALA A 564 3.88 24.64 -39.23
N ALA A 565 4.33 24.76 -40.48
CA ALA A 565 5.46 25.62 -40.85
C ALA A 565 5.14 27.11 -40.65
N VAL A 566 3.92 27.54 -41.01
CA VAL A 566 3.45 28.91 -40.78
C VAL A 566 3.36 29.21 -39.28
N ALA A 567 2.76 28.33 -38.47
CA ALA A 567 2.68 28.51 -37.02
C ALA A 567 4.06 28.59 -36.36
N SER A 568 5.02 27.79 -36.84
CA SER A 568 6.41 27.83 -36.37
C SER A 568 7.11 29.16 -36.73
N ALA A 569 6.85 29.69 -37.92
CA ALA A 569 7.37 31.00 -38.34
C ALA A 569 6.77 32.15 -37.50
N GLU A 570 5.49 32.05 -37.12
CA GLU A 570 4.82 33.03 -36.24
C GLU A 570 5.38 33.02 -34.81
N LEU A 571 5.66 31.84 -34.24
CA LEU A 571 6.35 31.68 -32.95
C LEU A 571 7.77 32.26 -32.98
N LEU A 572 8.53 32.00 -34.04
CA LEU A 572 9.86 32.59 -34.24
C LEU A 572 9.79 34.11 -34.39
N HIS A 573 8.78 34.63 -35.09
CA HIS A 573 8.55 36.05 -35.23
C HIS A 573 8.14 36.70 -33.88
N ALA A 574 7.31 36.03 -33.08
CA ALA A 574 6.94 36.46 -31.72
C ALA A 574 8.17 36.48 -30.79
N LEU A 575 9.04 35.47 -30.86
CA LEU A 575 10.32 35.44 -30.16
C LEU A 575 11.22 36.61 -30.58
N GLY A 576 11.26 36.93 -31.88
CA GLY A 576 11.98 38.11 -32.39
C GLY A 576 11.47 39.43 -31.81
N ARG A 577 10.15 39.60 -31.67
CA ARG A 577 9.54 40.78 -31.01
C ARG A 577 9.84 40.83 -29.51
N ALA A 578 9.72 39.71 -28.81
CA ALA A 578 10.04 39.60 -27.39
C ALA A 578 11.53 39.91 -27.13
N ALA A 579 12.43 39.36 -27.95
CA ALA A 579 13.87 39.62 -27.90
C ALA A 579 14.20 41.09 -28.21
N GLY A 580 13.52 41.73 -29.17
CA GLY A 580 13.66 43.16 -29.45
C GLY A 580 13.22 44.06 -28.29
N SER A 581 12.16 43.69 -27.57
CA SER A 581 11.70 44.42 -26.37
C SER A 581 12.64 44.24 -25.17
N ALA A 582 13.26 43.06 -25.03
CA ALA A 582 14.22 42.74 -23.99
C ALA A 582 15.61 43.34 -24.26
N ALA A 583 16.00 43.48 -25.53
CA ALA A 583 17.25 44.09 -25.96
C ALA A 583 17.36 45.58 -25.61
N HIS A 584 16.23 46.28 -25.42
CA HIS A 584 16.23 47.68 -24.98
C HIS A 584 16.61 47.88 -23.50
N ARG A 585 16.74 46.81 -22.69
CA ARG A 585 16.99 46.90 -21.23
C ARG A 585 18.32 46.35 -20.72
N LEU A 586 19.22 45.86 -21.59
CA LEU A 586 20.48 45.23 -21.15
C LEU A 586 21.67 45.69 -22.02
N GLN A 587 22.38 46.74 -21.59
CA GLN A 587 23.69 47.13 -22.12
C GLN A 587 24.82 46.69 -21.17
N ALA A 588 25.74 45.83 -21.64
CA ALA A 588 27.22 45.92 -21.51
C ALA A 588 27.97 44.55 -21.68
N ASN A 589 29.08 44.59 -22.44
CA ASN A 589 30.23 43.65 -22.60
C ASN A 589 30.22 42.54 -23.72
N GLN A 590 31.29 42.52 -24.55
CA GLN A 590 31.36 42.14 -26.00
C GLN A 590 32.23 40.90 -26.37
N ALA A 591 31.90 40.16 -27.46
CA ALA A 591 32.72 39.15 -28.17
C ALA A 591 32.64 39.27 -29.74
N LEU A 592 33.54 38.57 -30.48
CA LEU A 592 33.86 38.79 -31.92
C LEU A 592 33.48 37.57 -32.81
N LEU A 593 32.86 37.80 -33.98
CA LEU A 593 32.49 36.77 -34.99
C LEU A 593 33.35 36.90 -36.28
N VAL A 594 33.74 35.78 -36.89
CA VAL A 594 34.44 35.73 -38.20
C VAL A 594 33.78 34.67 -39.10
N ILE A 595 33.53 35.00 -40.37
CA ILE A 595 32.90 34.12 -41.38
C ILE A 595 33.92 33.77 -42.47
N CYS A 596 33.90 32.53 -42.95
CA CYS A 596 34.69 32.03 -44.09
C CYS A 596 33.77 31.35 -45.11
N HIS A 597 34.16 31.36 -46.39
CA HIS A 597 33.48 30.67 -47.49
C HIS A 597 34.06 29.24 -47.70
N ASP A 598 33.30 28.36 -48.36
CA ASP A 598 33.55 26.90 -48.48
C ASP A 598 34.85 26.49 -49.20
N ASP A 599 35.53 27.41 -49.88
CA ASP A 599 36.82 27.23 -50.53
C ASP A 599 38.01 27.78 -49.70
N GLY A 600 37.77 28.14 -48.44
CA GLY A 600 38.82 28.49 -47.47
C GLY A 600 39.31 29.94 -47.51
N ARG A 601 38.66 30.84 -48.27
CA ARG A 601 38.97 32.28 -48.26
C ARG A 601 38.10 33.04 -47.25
N ARG A 602 38.74 33.90 -46.44
CA ARG A 602 38.10 34.77 -45.44
C ARG A 602 37.41 35.95 -46.14
N LEU A 603 36.08 36.04 -46.08
CA LEU A 603 35.32 37.25 -46.42
C LEU A 603 35.03 38.00 -45.11
N GLY A 604 35.86 39.00 -44.82
CA GLY A 604 35.77 39.75 -43.57
C GLY A 604 34.64 40.76 -43.56
N ILE A 605 33.71 40.62 -42.60
CA ILE A 605 32.97 41.74 -42.02
C ILE A 605 32.97 41.57 -40.48
N LYS A 606 33.59 42.52 -39.78
CA LYS A 606 33.66 42.61 -38.30
C LYS A 606 32.40 43.28 -37.75
N ARG A 607 31.56 42.58 -37.00
CA ARG A 607 30.63 43.20 -36.04
C ARG A 607 30.61 42.44 -34.71
N ARG A 608 30.69 43.18 -33.60
CA ARG A 608 30.79 42.71 -32.21
C ARG A 608 29.40 42.65 -31.56
N PHE A 609 29.11 41.58 -30.82
CA PHE A 609 27.87 41.42 -30.03
C PHE A 609 28.19 40.90 -28.60
N PRO A 610 27.36 41.18 -27.57
CA PRO A 610 27.62 40.82 -26.17
C PRO A 610 27.41 39.33 -25.82
N TYR A 611 28.17 38.78 -24.85
CA TYR A 611 28.24 37.34 -24.50
C TYR A 611 27.61 37.00 -23.12
N GLN A 612 26.78 35.95 -23.03
CA GLN A 612 26.42 35.26 -21.77
C GLN A 612 26.32 33.72 -21.96
N PRO A 613 26.86 32.87 -21.06
CA PRO A 613 27.11 31.44 -21.34
C PRO A 613 25.84 30.58 -21.49
N ASP A 614 24.74 30.92 -20.82
CA ASP A 614 23.55 30.05 -20.78
C ASP A 614 22.45 30.40 -21.78
N LYS A 615 22.61 31.50 -22.55
CA LYS A 615 21.61 31.95 -23.53
C LYS A 615 22.13 32.10 -24.96
N THR A 616 23.46 32.11 -25.15
CA THR A 616 24.06 32.30 -26.48
C THR A 616 23.96 31.03 -27.35
N ALA A 617 23.90 29.83 -26.74
CA ALA A 617 23.67 28.58 -27.47
C ALA A 617 22.32 28.57 -28.21
N LEU A 618 21.30 29.22 -27.65
CA LEU A 618 19.97 29.35 -28.25
C LEU A 618 19.99 30.28 -29.49
N LEU A 619 20.67 31.42 -29.39
CA LEU A 619 20.69 32.45 -30.44
C LEU A 619 21.49 32.04 -31.69
N VAL A 620 22.54 31.23 -31.52
CA VAL A 620 23.36 30.73 -32.65
C VAL A 620 22.60 29.70 -33.50
N GLN A 621 21.69 28.91 -32.90
CA GLN A 621 20.86 27.96 -33.65
C GLN A 621 19.70 28.66 -34.39
N VAL A 622 19.07 29.68 -33.80
CA VAL A 622 17.94 30.37 -34.45
C VAL A 622 18.37 31.17 -35.70
N SER A 623 19.58 31.75 -35.74
CA SER A 623 20.04 32.50 -36.92
C SER A 623 20.35 31.59 -38.12
N ALA A 624 20.78 30.34 -37.89
CA ALA A 624 21.04 29.37 -38.96
C ALA A 624 19.74 28.89 -39.65
N VAL A 625 18.61 28.90 -38.91
CA VAL A 625 17.29 28.55 -39.45
C VAL A 625 16.69 29.70 -40.26
N LEU A 626 16.94 30.96 -39.87
CA LEU A 626 16.35 32.13 -40.53
C LEU A 626 16.95 32.47 -41.91
N GLU A 627 18.22 32.13 -42.18
CA GLU A 627 18.82 32.34 -43.51
C GLU A 627 18.42 31.26 -44.54
N GLY A 628 17.98 30.08 -44.08
CA GLY A 628 17.47 29.02 -44.95
C GLY A 628 16.05 29.30 -45.48
N CYS A 629 15.20 29.92 -44.66
CA CYS A 629 13.78 30.10 -45.00
C CYS A 629 13.46 31.37 -45.81
N THR A 630 14.39 32.32 -45.95
CA THR A 630 14.16 33.61 -46.66
C THR A 630 14.63 33.64 -48.12
N ARG A 631 15.00 32.51 -48.72
CA ARG A 631 15.33 32.39 -50.16
C ARG A 631 14.42 31.46 -50.97
N LEU A 632 13.12 31.43 -50.68
CA LEU A 632 12.13 30.75 -51.54
C LEU A 632 11.15 31.74 -52.18
N GLY A 633 11.71 32.78 -52.80
CA GLY A 633 11.01 33.73 -53.68
C GLY A 633 11.46 33.63 -55.15
N GLY A 634 11.87 32.45 -55.63
CA GLY A 634 12.39 32.26 -56.99
C GLY A 634 11.90 30.95 -57.62
N GLN A 635 11.46 31.04 -58.88
CA GLN A 635 10.79 30.01 -59.66
C GLN A 635 11.54 28.67 -59.75
N TRP A 636 10.76 27.59 -59.65
CA TRP A 636 11.16 26.20 -59.81
C TRP A 636 11.48 25.90 -61.28
N THR A 637 12.64 25.28 -61.57
CA THR A 637 12.88 24.56 -62.83
C THR A 637 13.50 23.19 -62.54
N PRO A 638 13.01 22.10 -63.18
CA PRO A 638 13.42 20.74 -62.85
C PRO A 638 14.63 20.31 -63.69
N GLY A 639 15.71 19.86 -63.05
CA GLY A 639 16.78 19.17 -63.77
C GLY A 639 18.14 19.16 -63.08
N ARG A 640 18.38 18.11 -62.28
CA ARG A 640 19.62 17.30 -62.11
C ARG A 640 19.72 16.80 -60.68
N ARG A 641 19.78 15.47 -60.54
CA ARG A 641 20.17 14.78 -59.30
C ARG A 641 21.57 15.23 -58.89
N HIS A 642 21.74 15.65 -57.64
CA HIS A 642 23.01 15.55 -56.95
C HIS A 642 22.78 14.98 -55.55
N GLU A 643 23.29 13.77 -55.34
CA GLU A 643 23.56 13.17 -54.04
C GLU A 643 24.55 14.09 -53.29
N ASN A 644 24.26 14.47 -52.04
CA ASN A 644 25.26 14.82 -51.04
C ASN A 644 24.62 14.93 -49.65
N SER A 645 25.12 14.12 -48.73
CA SER A 645 24.81 14.06 -47.31
C SER A 645 25.50 15.19 -46.52
N TRP A 646 24.78 15.86 -45.61
CA TRP A 646 25.36 16.84 -44.69
C TRP A 646 25.93 16.17 -43.43
N ARG A 647 27.16 16.51 -43.03
CA ARG A 647 27.76 16.16 -41.71
C ARG A 647 28.27 17.44 -41.04
N VAL A 648 27.91 17.62 -39.77
CA VAL A 648 28.48 18.67 -38.90
C VAL A 648 29.63 18.05 -38.10
N HIS A 649 30.84 18.60 -38.23
CA HIS A 649 31.99 18.24 -37.39
C HIS A 649 32.18 19.29 -36.29
N ALA A 650 32.17 18.85 -35.03
CA ALA A 650 32.77 19.57 -33.91
C ALA A 650 34.14 18.92 -33.63
N SER A 651 35.23 19.67 -33.79
CA SER A 651 36.58 19.18 -33.49
C SER A 651 37.04 19.64 -32.10
N TYR A 652 37.50 18.68 -31.29
CA TYR A 652 38.13 18.87 -30.00
C TYR A 652 39.57 18.33 -30.09
N SER A 653 40.57 19.04 -29.55
CA SER A 653 41.99 18.64 -29.60
C SER A 653 42.42 18.01 -28.26
N PRO A 654 42.97 16.77 -28.23
CA PRO A 654 43.37 16.09 -27.01
C PRO A 654 44.90 16.06 -26.79
N ARG A 655 45.34 16.36 -25.56
CA ARG A 655 46.62 15.91 -24.94
C ARG A 655 46.37 15.89 -23.42
N GLY A 656 46.60 14.86 -22.60
CA GLY A 656 47.07 13.48 -22.79
C GLY A 656 47.14 12.78 -21.41
N VAL A 657 46.85 11.48 -21.39
CA VAL A 657 47.44 10.35 -20.62
C VAL A 657 47.71 10.48 -19.09
N ILE A 658 47.17 9.52 -18.32
CA ILE A 658 47.48 9.14 -16.91
C ILE A 658 48.61 8.08 -16.94
N PRO A 659 49.67 8.07 -16.07
CA PRO A 659 49.61 7.28 -14.82
C PRO A 659 50.56 7.61 -13.64
N CYS A 660 50.21 7.00 -12.49
CA CYS A 660 51.05 6.38 -11.45
C CYS A 660 51.35 7.04 -10.07
N HIS A 661 51.02 6.24 -9.04
CA HIS A 661 51.74 5.91 -7.80
C HIS A 661 51.67 6.78 -6.51
N THR A 662 51.00 6.16 -5.52
CA THR A 662 51.40 5.86 -4.12
C THR A 662 51.88 6.93 -3.12
N HIS A 663 51.34 6.75 -1.91
CA HIS A 663 51.90 7.00 -0.57
C HIS A 663 51.74 8.38 0.09
N THR A 664 50.93 8.35 1.17
CA THR A 664 51.12 8.96 2.52
C THR A 664 51.67 10.39 2.57
N THR A 665 50.96 11.37 3.13
CA THR A 665 50.87 11.55 4.59
C THR A 665 49.61 12.33 5.04
N ASN A 666 49.24 12.03 6.28
CA ASN A 666 48.16 12.52 7.15
C ASN A 666 48.35 14.03 7.53
N PRO A 667 47.58 14.59 8.49
CA PRO A 667 46.18 15.05 8.51
C PRO A 667 46.07 16.58 8.72
N MET A 668 44.93 17.22 8.43
CA MET A 668 44.48 18.34 9.28
C MET A 668 42.96 18.56 9.24
N SER A 669 42.46 18.62 10.47
CA SER A 669 41.16 18.95 11.03
C SER A 669 40.51 20.28 10.62
N ILE A 670 39.17 20.22 10.51
CA ILE A 670 38.15 21.15 11.10
C ILE A 670 38.00 22.54 10.44
N PRO A 671 36.78 23.16 10.40
CA PRO A 671 35.56 22.86 11.18
C PRO A 671 34.34 22.32 10.43
#